data_AF-A0A3M2G548-F1
#
_entry.id   AF-A0A3M2G548-F1
#
_cell.length_a   1.000
_cell.length_b   1.000
_cell.length_c   1.000
_cell.angle_alpha   90.00
_cell.angle_beta   90.00
_cell.angle_gamma   90.00
#
_symmetry.space_group_name_H-M   'P 1'
#
loop_
_entity.id
_entity.type
_entity.pdbx_description
1 polymer ?
#
loop_
_entity_poly.entity_id
_entity_poly.type
_entity_poly.pdbx_seq_one_letter_code
_entity_poly.pdbx_strand_id
1 'polypeptide(L)'
;RSLGELGLDQPPEVRGAAIELRVNAETLDDDGSPVPAAGTVTEVAWPAGPGVRVDTAVRTGTRIDPRFDTLVAKLVVSAPDEEVLWRRVRRALAETSIGGVATNLGLLAALVEHPEVASGRWHTTLVDELLPELVAAAAHRTGDVAGVGGASGAGGDRSAASARPAPPAGAVPVEATMPATVVAVEVEPGDPVAAGRTVVVLESMKMEHLVAAPVAGHVDAVAVAVGDTVATGDWLVAIRPGEVDAAAGPETVEIDLDVIRDDLAEVLDRHERLEDHRRPDAVARRRARGQRTARENLADLVDPGSFVEYGALAVAAQHRRRSMEDLIERTSTDGIIVGTARVNGELFGPEASTCAVMIYDYTVLAGTQGHRGHLKMDRILELAHRHRLPFVLYAEGGGGRPGDVDVPSVAGLDVPAFHLMARLSGHVPTVGVVSGYCFAGNAVLVGCCDTIVATENANLGAGGPAMIEGGGLGRFAPTDIGPIDDLWRAGSVEVRVDDEAAATEVVKRYLACFQGPVAPGEADDQRRLRHLVPENRVRVYDVRAVVTTLADAGTVLELRGGYGHGMVTALARVEGRPVGILANDPAHLGGAIDAPGADKAARFLQLCDAFALPVVVLCDTPGIMVGPEAEREATVRHASRLFVVGANLSVPMGTVVLRKGYGLGAQAMAAGGFKANAFTVSWPTGEFGGMNLEGAVRLGYRRELEAITDPDERERRYRELVADAYARGRALNIATTFELDAVIDPAETRTWIRRLLDLGPGSWRDRPPPRPHVDTW
;
A
#
# COMPACT_ATOMS: atom_id res chain seq x y z
N ARG A 1 10.06 22.14 -24.59
CA ARG A 1 10.81 20.98 -25.10
C ARG A 1 10.81 19.93 -24.00
N SER A 2 10.35 18.71 -24.26
CA SER A 2 10.46 17.60 -23.30
C SER A 2 11.91 17.10 -23.24
N LEU A 3 12.26 16.31 -22.22
CA LEU A 3 13.57 15.66 -22.14
C LEU A 3 13.80 14.72 -23.33
N GLY A 4 12.75 14.00 -23.77
CA GLY A 4 12.81 13.17 -24.97
C GLY A 4 13.03 13.98 -26.26
N GLU A 5 12.44 15.19 -26.36
CA GLU A 5 12.71 16.10 -27.48
C GLU A 5 14.14 16.68 -27.46
N LEU A 6 14.85 16.56 -26.33
CA LEU A 6 16.25 16.96 -26.17
C LEU A 6 17.22 15.77 -26.23
N GLY A 7 16.73 14.53 -26.40
CA GLY A 7 17.56 13.31 -26.35
C GLY A 7 18.15 13.02 -24.97
N LEU A 8 17.43 13.42 -23.90
CA LEU A 8 17.81 13.27 -22.49
C LEU A 8 16.86 12.31 -21.74
N ASP A 9 16.22 11.40 -22.46
CA ASP A 9 15.33 10.35 -21.96
C ASP A 9 16.08 9.15 -21.36
N GLN A 10 17.38 9.04 -21.62
CA GLN A 10 18.27 8.09 -20.96
C GLN A 10 19.31 8.84 -20.12
N PRO A 11 19.61 8.35 -18.90
CA PRO A 11 20.73 8.90 -18.14
C PRO A 11 22.01 8.74 -18.97
N PRO A 12 22.89 9.75 -19.01
CA PRO A 12 24.12 9.66 -19.78
C PRO A 12 24.99 8.51 -19.25
N GLU A 13 25.68 7.83 -20.16
CA GLU A 13 26.65 6.80 -19.81
C GLU A 13 27.70 7.39 -18.84
N VAL A 14 27.89 6.72 -17.70
CA VAL A 14 28.86 7.14 -16.68
C VAL A 14 30.27 6.93 -17.24
N ARG A 15 31.01 8.02 -17.42
CA ARG A 15 32.38 8.01 -17.96
C ARG A 15 33.37 8.39 -16.87
N GLY A 16 34.09 7.40 -16.35
CA GLY A 16 35.08 7.59 -15.29
C GLY A 16 34.43 7.90 -13.94
N ALA A 17 35.13 8.70 -13.12
CA ALA A 17 34.66 9.12 -11.80
C ALA A 17 34.83 10.64 -11.61
N ALA A 18 34.01 11.20 -10.73
CA ALA A 18 34.07 12.62 -10.37
C ALA A 18 33.89 12.81 -8.86
N ILE A 19 34.57 13.82 -8.31
CA ILE A 19 34.44 14.28 -6.94
C ILE A 19 34.00 15.74 -6.98
N GLU A 20 32.88 16.07 -6.33
CA GLU A 20 32.44 17.45 -6.08
C GLU A 20 32.80 17.83 -4.64
N LEU A 21 33.53 18.93 -4.48
CA LEU A 21 33.89 19.53 -3.21
C LEU A 21 33.08 20.82 -3.04
N ARG A 22 32.37 20.96 -1.91
CA ARG A 22 31.59 22.15 -1.58
C ARG A 22 32.43 23.11 -0.75
N VAL A 23 32.89 24.18 -1.40
CA VAL A 23 33.63 25.26 -0.76
C VAL A 23 32.61 26.20 -0.13
N ASN A 24 32.66 26.32 1.18
CA ASN A 24 31.73 27.11 1.97
C ASN A 24 32.46 28.26 2.66
N ALA A 25 31.80 29.41 2.80
CA ALA A 25 32.20 30.51 3.67
C ALA A 25 31.86 30.17 5.13
N GLU A 26 32.63 29.25 5.70
CA GLU A 26 32.53 28.85 7.09
C GLU A 26 33.89 28.35 7.59
N THR A 27 34.09 28.39 8.90
CA THR A 27 35.22 27.78 9.59
C THR A 27 34.73 26.76 10.61
N LEU A 28 35.64 26.02 11.24
CA LEU A 28 35.31 25.22 12.41
C LEU A 28 35.87 25.89 13.66
N ASP A 29 35.11 25.88 14.75
CA ASP A 29 35.59 26.22 16.09
C ASP A 29 36.42 25.08 16.70
N ASP A 30 37.05 25.33 17.85
CA ASP A 30 37.92 24.38 18.57
C ASP A 30 37.21 23.06 18.94
N ASP A 31 35.87 23.08 19.04
CA ASP A 31 35.04 21.91 19.32
C ASP A 31 34.52 21.20 18.05
N GLY A 32 34.89 21.69 16.87
CA GLY A 32 34.49 21.15 15.57
C GLY A 32 33.15 21.69 15.04
N SER A 33 32.52 22.65 15.73
CA SER A 33 31.27 23.26 15.28
C SER A 33 31.49 24.21 14.09
N PRO A 34 30.64 24.18 13.04
CA PRO A 34 30.78 25.10 11.91
C PRO A 34 30.30 26.51 12.26
N VAL A 35 31.12 27.51 11.92
CA VAL A 35 30.84 28.93 12.11
C VAL A 35 30.75 29.61 10.75
N PRO A 36 29.59 30.22 10.39
CA PRO A 36 29.45 30.92 9.12
C PRO A 36 30.36 32.15 9.05
N ALA A 37 31.05 32.31 7.94
CA ALA A 37 31.91 33.46 7.67
C ALA A 37 31.19 34.47 6.76
N ALA A 38 31.36 35.75 7.06
CA ALA A 38 30.87 36.85 6.24
C ALA A 38 32.01 37.82 5.93
N GLY A 39 31.90 38.56 4.83
CA GLY A 39 32.93 39.52 4.43
C GLY A 39 32.92 39.82 2.95
N THR A 40 33.93 40.53 2.47
CA THR A 40 34.11 40.83 1.05
C THR A 40 35.29 40.03 0.54
N VAL A 41 35.08 39.27 -0.53
CA VAL A 41 36.15 38.50 -1.18
C VAL A 41 37.13 39.49 -1.81
N THR A 42 38.33 39.59 -1.25
CA THR A 42 39.38 40.53 -1.70
C THR A 42 40.20 39.98 -2.86
N GLU A 43 40.29 38.66 -2.95
CA GLU A 43 40.96 37.94 -4.03
C GLU A 43 40.37 36.54 -4.15
N VAL A 44 40.33 36.01 -5.37
CA VAL A 44 39.92 34.63 -5.61
C VAL A 44 40.68 34.06 -6.80
N ALA A 45 41.23 32.86 -6.62
CA ALA A 45 41.81 32.06 -7.67
C ALA A 45 41.07 30.72 -7.73
N TRP A 46 40.52 30.41 -8.90
CA TRP A 46 39.85 29.13 -9.16
C TRP A 46 40.78 28.22 -9.98
N PRO A 47 40.80 26.91 -9.68
CA PRO A 47 41.60 25.95 -10.43
C PRO A 47 41.05 25.79 -11.85
N ALA A 48 41.93 25.53 -12.80
CA ALA A 48 41.57 25.42 -14.21
C ALA A 48 42.15 24.15 -14.87
N GLY A 49 41.74 23.93 -16.11
CA GLY A 49 42.29 22.87 -16.96
C GLY A 49 41.36 21.66 -17.15
N PRO A 50 41.81 20.67 -17.94
CA PRO A 50 40.96 19.54 -18.32
C PRO A 50 40.48 18.74 -17.12
N GLY A 51 39.17 18.47 -17.08
CA GLY A 51 38.53 17.69 -16.02
C GLY A 51 38.28 18.47 -14.72
N VAL A 52 38.51 19.78 -14.67
CA VAL A 52 38.16 20.65 -13.54
C VAL A 52 37.06 21.62 -13.96
N ARG A 53 35.99 21.69 -13.16
CA ARG A 53 34.85 22.60 -13.32
C ARG A 53 34.56 23.28 -11.99
N VAL A 54 34.27 24.58 -12.03
CA VAL A 54 33.89 25.35 -10.85
C VAL A 54 32.55 26.02 -11.11
N ASP A 55 31.55 25.72 -10.29
CA ASP A 55 30.25 26.37 -10.29
C ASP A 55 30.20 27.35 -9.13
N THR A 56 30.28 28.65 -9.42
CA THR A 56 30.29 29.71 -8.42
C THR A 56 29.74 31.01 -8.97
N ALA A 57 29.09 31.81 -8.11
CA ALA A 57 28.75 33.20 -8.39
C ALA A 57 29.82 34.18 -7.86
N VAL A 58 30.84 33.68 -7.15
CA VAL A 58 31.80 34.47 -6.41
C VAL A 58 32.97 34.92 -7.29
N ARG A 59 33.23 36.22 -7.25
CA ARG A 59 34.35 36.93 -7.88
C ARG A 59 34.97 37.93 -6.89
N THR A 60 36.17 38.41 -7.16
CA THR A 60 36.76 39.52 -6.39
C THR A 60 35.77 40.68 -6.27
N GLY A 61 35.58 41.18 -5.05
CA GLY A 61 34.59 42.20 -4.69
C GLY A 61 33.21 41.67 -4.29
N THR A 62 32.97 40.37 -4.33
CA THR A 62 31.68 39.78 -3.89
C THR A 62 31.55 39.87 -2.38
N ARG A 63 30.42 40.38 -1.89
CA ARG A 63 30.09 40.39 -0.46
C ARG A 63 29.32 39.12 -0.11
N ILE A 64 29.86 38.33 0.80
CA ILE A 64 29.20 37.16 1.40
C ILE A 64 28.35 37.66 2.57
N ASP A 65 27.05 37.37 2.48
CA ASP A 65 26.03 37.84 3.41
C ASP A 65 25.56 36.66 4.28
N PRO A 66 25.61 36.78 5.62
CA PRO A 66 25.30 35.66 6.52
C PRO A 66 23.80 35.29 6.53
N ARG A 67 22.94 36.06 5.85
CA ARG A 67 21.51 35.73 5.72
C ARG A 67 21.22 34.59 4.74
N PHE A 68 22.19 34.21 3.92
CA PHE A 68 22.06 33.16 2.91
C PHE A 68 22.98 31.97 3.22
N ASP A 69 22.79 30.87 2.51
CA ASP A 69 23.59 29.65 2.63
C ASP A 69 25.10 29.91 2.45
N THR A 70 25.95 29.18 3.17
CA THR A 70 27.41 29.40 3.19
C THR A 70 28.10 28.92 1.91
N LEU A 71 27.41 28.23 0.99
CA LEU A 71 28.01 27.70 -0.24
C LEU A 71 28.56 28.81 -1.15
N VAL A 72 29.88 28.81 -1.31
CA VAL A 72 30.63 29.75 -2.16
C VAL A 72 30.88 29.17 -3.55
N ALA A 73 31.27 27.90 -3.64
CA ALA A 73 31.53 27.24 -4.91
C ALA A 73 31.39 25.72 -4.82
N LYS A 74 31.08 25.11 -5.96
CA LYS A 74 31.24 23.66 -6.16
C LYS A 74 32.43 23.41 -7.06
N LEU A 75 33.47 22.81 -6.51
CA LEU A 75 34.67 22.40 -7.24
C LEU A 75 34.51 20.94 -7.67
N VAL A 76 34.27 20.71 -8.95
CA VAL A 76 34.02 19.39 -9.54
C VAL A 76 35.25 18.95 -10.32
N VAL A 77 35.84 17.84 -9.91
CA VAL A 77 37.01 17.24 -10.57
C VAL A 77 36.64 15.87 -11.11
N SER A 78 37.03 15.59 -12.36
CA SER A 78 36.75 14.33 -13.06
C SER A 78 37.99 13.76 -13.73
N ALA A 79 38.06 12.43 -13.76
CA ALA A 79 39.12 11.68 -14.43
C ALA A 79 38.61 10.28 -14.87
N PRO A 80 39.23 9.68 -15.90
CA PRO A 80 38.89 8.33 -16.33
C PRO A 80 39.35 7.25 -15.33
N ASP A 81 40.36 7.55 -14.51
CA ASP A 81 40.97 6.63 -13.56
C ASP A 81 41.08 7.27 -12.16
N GLU A 82 40.99 6.44 -11.13
CA GLU A 82 40.88 6.87 -9.73
C GLU A 82 42.20 7.48 -9.20
N GLU A 83 43.34 6.97 -9.64
CA GLU A 83 44.66 7.49 -9.24
C GLU A 83 44.87 8.93 -9.75
N VAL A 84 44.52 9.20 -11.01
CA VAL A 84 44.55 10.54 -11.60
C VAL A 84 43.46 11.42 -10.99
N LEU A 85 42.29 10.88 -10.63
CA LEU A 85 41.24 11.64 -9.95
C LEU A 85 41.74 12.26 -8.66
N TRP A 86 42.27 11.45 -7.74
CA TRP A 86 42.77 11.93 -6.45
C TRP A 86 43.92 12.93 -6.59
N ARG A 87 44.82 12.70 -7.55
CA ARG A 87 45.92 13.64 -7.85
C ARG A 87 45.40 14.98 -8.35
N ARG A 88 44.39 14.97 -9.23
CA ARG A 88 43.74 16.19 -9.73
C ARG A 88 42.94 16.91 -8.66
N VAL A 89 42.26 16.18 -7.77
CA VAL A 89 41.50 16.75 -6.64
C VAL A 89 42.44 17.51 -5.71
N ARG A 90 43.56 16.90 -5.31
CA ARG A 90 44.58 17.57 -4.47
C ARG A 90 45.16 18.81 -5.16
N ARG A 91 45.48 18.71 -6.45
CA ARG A 91 45.96 19.87 -7.22
C ARG A 91 44.92 20.99 -7.29
N ALA A 92 43.66 20.66 -7.60
CA ALA A 92 42.60 21.64 -7.74
C ALA A 92 42.30 22.36 -6.42
N LEU A 93 42.32 21.64 -5.29
CA LEU A 93 42.22 22.25 -3.96
C LEU A 93 43.41 23.17 -3.67
N ALA A 94 44.64 22.74 -3.97
CA ALA A 94 45.84 23.56 -3.76
C ALA A 94 45.91 24.82 -4.63
N GLU A 95 45.31 24.77 -5.82
CA GLU A 95 45.18 25.92 -6.74
C GLU A 95 43.99 26.84 -6.38
N THR A 96 43.10 26.43 -5.47
CA THR A 96 41.96 27.24 -5.04
C THR A 96 42.37 28.16 -3.90
N SER A 97 42.21 29.47 -4.06
CA SER A 97 42.40 30.45 -2.98
C SER A 97 41.28 31.47 -2.94
N ILE A 98 40.86 31.84 -1.73
CA ILE A 98 39.82 32.84 -1.49
C ILE A 98 40.30 33.71 -0.32
N GLY A 99 40.58 34.98 -0.59
CA GLY A 99 40.99 35.95 0.42
C GLY A 99 39.83 36.85 0.84
N GLY A 100 39.88 37.34 2.08
CA GLY A 100 38.90 38.28 2.64
C GLY A 100 37.65 37.64 3.27
N VAL A 101 37.44 36.33 3.09
CA VAL A 101 36.39 35.54 3.76
C VAL A 101 37.00 34.20 4.16
N ALA A 102 36.78 33.77 5.40
CA ALA A 102 37.25 32.47 5.85
C ALA A 102 36.41 31.33 5.23
N THR A 103 37.05 30.19 4.92
CA THR A 103 36.40 29.08 4.21
C THR A 103 36.83 27.72 4.73
N ASN A 104 36.05 26.69 4.39
CA ASN A 104 36.35 25.30 4.74
C ASN A 104 37.44 24.65 3.85
N LEU A 105 38.17 25.41 3.03
CA LEU A 105 39.20 24.87 2.13
C LEU A 105 40.27 24.06 2.85
N GLY A 106 40.70 24.51 4.04
CA GLY A 106 41.68 23.79 4.87
C GLY A 106 41.15 22.43 5.34
N LEU A 107 39.87 22.36 5.69
CA LEU A 107 39.19 21.12 6.09
C LEU A 107 39.08 20.16 4.91
N LEU A 108 38.66 20.64 3.73
CA LEU A 108 38.56 19.83 2.52
C LEU A 108 39.92 19.27 2.09
N ALA A 109 40.99 20.06 2.21
CA ALA A 109 42.35 19.61 1.94
C ALA A 109 42.80 18.52 2.94
N ALA A 110 42.53 18.70 4.24
CA ALA A 110 42.82 17.70 5.25
C ALA A 110 42.06 16.39 5.00
N LEU A 111 40.77 16.49 4.62
CA LEU A 111 39.91 15.34 4.36
C LEU A 111 40.39 14.51 3.16
N VAL A 112 40.76 15.16 2.06
CA VAL A 112 41.25 14.50 0.83
C VAL A 112 42.62 13.82 1.01
N GLU A 113 43.40 14.28 1.99
CA GLU A 113 44.70 13.68 2.34
C GLU A 113 44.59 12.56 3.38
N HIS A 114 43.44 12.44 4.05
CA HIS A 114 43.27 11.43 5.09
C HIS A 114 43.31 10.00 4.51
N PRO A 115 44.13 9.07 5.05
CA PRO A 115 44.28 7.72 4.51
C PRO A 115 42.99 6.92 4.40
N GLU A 116 42.09 7.04 5.37
CA GLU A 116 40.78 6.35 5.34
C GLU A 116 39.89 6.86 4.19
N VAL A 117 39.91 8.16 3.91
CA VAL A 117 39.14 8.76 2.81
C VAL A 117 39.69 8.33 1.45
N ALA A 118 41.02 8.27 1.33
CA ALA A 118 41.70 7.81 0.13
C ALA A 118 41.53 6.30 -0.12
N SER A 119 41.14 5.51 0.89
CA SER A 119 40.92 4.06 0.77
C SER A 119 39.57 3.65 0.17
N GLY A 120 38.66 4.61 -0.05
CA GLY A 120 37.32 4.37 -0.61
C GLY A 120 36.32 3.75 0.37
N ARG A 121 36.67 3.62 1.66
CA ARG A 121 35.79 3.07 2.71
C ARG A 121 35.00 4.19 3.38
N TRP A 122 33.89 4.59 2.78
CA TRP A 122 33.08 5.70 3.27
C TRP A 122 31.82 5.21 4.01
N HIS A 123 31.50 5.85 5.13
CA HIS A 123 30.22 5.72 5.83
C HIS A 123 29.79 7.09 6.36
N THR A 124 28.53 7.20 6.76
CA THR A 124 27.90 8.50 7.08
C THR A 124 28.48 9.19 8.31
N THR A 125 29.16 8.46 9.20
CA THR A 125 29.81 8.98 10.42
C THR A 125 31.31 9.26 10.27
N LEU A 126 31.90 8.96 9.10
CA LEU A 126 33.36 8.99 8.93
C LEU A 126 33.96 10.38 9.20
N VAL A 127 33.29 11.45 8.76
CA VAL A 127 33.79 12.81 8.98
C VAL A 127 33.71 13.18 10.46
N ASP A 128 32.65 12.79 11.16
CA ASP A 128 32.48 13.05 12.60
C ASP A 128 33.55 12.31 13.43
N GLU A 129 33.86 11.07 13.05
CA GLU A 129 34.90 10.26 13.69
C GLU A 129 36.30 10.83 13.50
N LEU A 130 36.58 11.41 12.33
CA LEU A 130 37.86 12.00 11.99
C LEU A 130 37.98 13.49 12.38
N LEU A 131 36.88 14.11 12.84
CA LEU A 131 36.79 15.56 13.03
C LEU A 131 37.92 16.14 13.90
N PRO A 132 38.32 15.54 15.05
CA PRO A 132 39.43 16.08 15.85
C PRO A 132 40.76 16.11 15.10
N GLU A 133 41.06 15.09 14.31
CA GLU A 133 42.29 15.00 13.50
C GLU A 133 42.25 15.98 12.32
N LEU A 134 41.08 16.12 11.69
CA LEU A 134 40.86 17.03 10.57
C LEU A 134 40.95 18.50 10.99
N VAL A 135 40.40 18.87 12.14
CA VAL A 135 40.51 20.23 12.72
C VAL A 135 41.98 20.56 12.99
N ALA A 136 42.72 19.66 13.63
CA ALA A 136 44.15 19.85 13.91
C ALA A 136 44.99 19.97 12.62
N ALA A 137 44.69 19.15 11.61
CA ALA A 137 45.36 19.19 10.31
C ALA A 137 45.01 20.43 9.47
N ALA A 138 43.77 20.92 9.56
CA ALA A 138 43.33 22.14 8.91
C ALA A 138 44.03 23.38 9.51
N ALA A 139 44.14 23.44 10.85
CA ALA A 139 44.82 24.52 11.57
C ALA A 139 46.31 24.65 11.20
N HIS A 140 47.01 23.53 10.96
CA HIS A 140 48.41 23.54 10.49
C HIS A 140 48.56 24.17 9.09
N ARG A 141 47.59 23.95 8.19
CA ARG A 141 47.64 24.43 6.80
C ARG A 141 47.33 25.92 6.67
N THR A 142 46.51 26.45 7.57
CA THR A 142 46.28 27.91 7.67
C THR A 142 47.52 28.66 8.19
N GLY A 143 48.46 27.99 8.85
CA GLY A 143 49.73 28.57 9.32
C GLY A 143 50.80 28.76 8.23
N ASP A 144 50.78 27.98 7.15
CA ASP A 144 51.84 27.94 6.12
C ASP A 144 51.68 28.99 4.99
N VAL A 145 50.60 29.80 5.00
CA VAL A 145 50.38 30.90 4.03
C VAL A 145 50.85 32.27 4.59
N ALA A 146 51.28 32.33 5.85
CA ALA A 146 51.85 33.52 6.49
C ALA A 146 53.35 33.67 6.17
N GLY A 147 53.68 33.85 4.88
CA GLY A 147 55.05 33.73 4.38
C GLY A 147 55.51 34.84 3.43
N VAL A 148 55.02 36.08 3.52
CA VAL A 148 55.67 37.25 2.91
C VAL A 148 55.61 38.46 3.85
N GLY A 149 56.76 38.83 4.43
CA GLY A 149 57.03 40.18 4.92
C GLY A 149 56.85 40.43 6.41
N GLY A 150 57.85 40.06 7.22
CA GLY A 150 57.90 40.38 8.65
C GLY A 150 58.39 41.80 8.99
N ALA A 151 58.02 42.18 10.22
CA ALA A 151 58.66 43.12 11.15
C ALA A 151 58.55 44.63 10.87
N SER A 152 57.63 45.30 11.56
CA SER A 152 57.88 45.88 12.91
C SER A 152 56.88 47.00 13.20
N GLY A 153 56.46 47.15 14.45
CA GLY A 153 55.86 48.39 14.93
C GLY A 153 54.53 48.23 15.62
N ALA A 154 54.55 48.54 16.91
CA ALA A 154 53.42 48.93 17.73
C ALA A 154 52.41 49.86 17.02
N GLY A 155 51.13 49.69 17.36
CA GLY A 155 50.07 50.70 17.20
C GLY A 155 49.55 50.89 15.77
N GLY A 156 48.36 50.36 15.48
CA GLY A 156 47.73 50.59 14.17
C GLY A 156 46.34 49.94 14.01
N ASP A 157 45.35 50.59 14.62
CA ASP A 157 43.97 50.78 14.14
C ASP A 157 43.10 49.56 13.73
N ARG A 158 42.31 49.07 14.70
CA ARG A 158 41.00 48.46 14.44
C ARG A 158 40.01 49.60 14.14
N SER A 159 39.84 49.94 12.87
CA SER A 159 38.81 50.86 12.37
C SER A 159 38.36 50.34 11.00
N ALA A 160 37.12 49.95 10.72
CA ALA A 160 35.86 50.37 11.31
C ALA A 160 34.84 49.21 11.29
N ALA A 161 34.63 48.60 12.46
CA ALA A 161 33.36 48.01 12.85
C ALA A 161 32.97 48.77 14.13
N SER A 162 31.71 49.21 14.25
CA SER A 162 31.27 50.11 15.32
C SER A 162 31.72 49.62 16.69
N ALA A 163 32.74 50.27 17.28
CA ALA A 163 33.13 50.02 18.66
C ALA A 163 32.00 50.52 19.55
N ARG A 164 31.09 49.61 19.94
CA ARG A 164 30.06 49.90 20.94
C ARG A 164 30.76 50.28 22.25
N PRO A 165 30.23 51.24 23.03
CA PRO A 165 30.79 51.61 24.32
C PRO A 165 30.96 50.37 25.20
N ALA A 166 31.98 50.35 26.06
CA ALA A 166 32.07 49.29 27.07
C ALA A 166 30.81 49.32 27.95
N PRO A 167 30.27 48.15 28.35
CA PRO A 167 29.12 48.12 29.24
C PRO A 167 29.43 48.89 30.54
N PRO A 168 28.44 49.56 31.15
CA PRO A 168 28.62 50.30 32.38
C PRO A 168 29.30 49.47 33.48
N ALA A 169 30.24 50.08 34.22
CA ALA A 169 30.97 49.39 35.28
C ALA A 169 30.01 48.89 36.39
N GLY A 170 30.02 47.58 36.64
CA GLY A 170 29.15 46.94 37.63
C GLY A 170 27.82 46.40 37.09
N ALA A 171 27.55 46.54 35.79
CA ALA A 171 26.43 45.89 35.11
C ALA A 171 26.87 44.57 34.43
N VAL A 172 25.97 43.60 34.36
CA VAL A 172 26.14 42.33 33.64
C VAL A 172 25.64 42.52 32.21
N PRO A 173 26.49 42.36 31.17
CA PRO A 173 26.06 42.45 29.79
C PRO A 173 25.24 41.21 29.38
N VAL A 174 24.17 41.45 28.64
CA VAL A 174 23.42 40.44 27.89
C VAL A 174 23.94 40.47 26.46
N GLU A 175 24.54 39.38 26.01
CA GLU A 175 25.26 39.32 24.74
C GLU A 175 24.45 38.58 23.67
N ALA A 176 24.65 38.97 22.41
CA ALA A 176 24.17 38.19 21.28
C ALA A 176 24.91 36.85 21.24
N THR A 177 24.16 35.75 21.26
CA THR A 177 24.72 34.40 21.17
C THR A 177 25.02 33.97 19.74
N MET A 178 24.61 34.76 18.74
CA MET A 178 24.77 34.48 17.32
C MET A 178 24.73 35.77 16.49
N PRO A 179 25.26 35.77 15.25
CA PRO A 179 25.06 36.88 14.33
C PRO A 179 23.58 36.97 13.93
N ALA A 180 22.98 38.14 14.09
CA ALA A 180 21.54 38.35 13.88
C ALA A 180 21.19 39.82 13.59
N THR A 181 19.95 40.08 13.21
CA THR A 181 19.35 41.43 13.16
C THR A 181 18.40 41.61 14.34
N VAL A 182 18.47 42.75 15.03
CA VAL A 182 17.56 43.07 16.14
C VAL A 182 16.18 43.39 15.56
N VAL A 183 15.14 42.66 15.96
CA VAL A 183 13.77 42.88 15.48
C VAL A 183 12.86 43.50 16.55
N ALA A 184 13.14 43.26 17.83
CA ALA A 184 12.48 43.96 18.94
C ALA A 184 13.45 44.17 20.11
N VAL A 185 13.23 45.25 20.84
CA VAL A 185 13.88 45.52 22.14
C VAL A 185 12.75 45.73 23.14
N GLU A 186 12.66 44.84 24.13
CA GLU A 186 11.51 44.71 25.03
C GLU A 186 11.67 45.49 26.35
N VAL A 187 12.76 46.24 26.49
CA VAL A 187 13.14 46.94 27.72
C VAL A 187 13.82 48.29 27.45
N GLU A 188 13.65 49.23 28.37
CA GLU A 188 14.29 50.55 28.36
C GLU A 188 15.25 50.73 29.55
N PRO A 189 16.25 51.63 29.46
CA PRO A 189 17.09 51.98 30.62
C PRO A 189 16.26 52.46 31.82
N GLY A 190 16.46 51.82 32.97
CA GLY A 190 15.71 52.04 34.20
C GLY A 190 14.70 50.92 34.53
N ASP A 191 14.36 50.06 33.57
CA ASP A 191 13.35 49.02 33.79
C ASP A 191 13.81 47.91 34.75
N PRO A 192 12.96 47.46 35.69
CA PRO A 192 13.21 46.25 36.45
C PRO A 192 13.02 45.00 35.57
N VAL A 193 14.00 44.10 35.58
CA VAL A 193 14.01 42.85 34.81
C VAL A 193 14.36 41.67 35.73
N ALA A 194 13.55 40.61 35.74
CA ALA A 194 13.95 39.38 36.42
C ALA A 194 14.81 38.50 35.51
N ALA A 195 15.57 37.60 36.11
CA ALA A 195 16.28 36.57 35.36
C ALA A 195 15.27 35.72 34.55
N GLY A 196 15.58 35.50 33.27
CA GLY A 196 14.74 34.75 32.34
C GLY A 196 13.75 35.59 31.53
N ARG A 197 13.52 36.87 31.86
CA ARG A 197 12.66 37.76 31.07
C ARG A 197 13.32 38.10 29.73
N THR A 198 12.57 38.03 28.63
CA THR A 198 13.05 38.47 27.31
C THR A 198 13.34 39.96 27.31
N VAL A 199 14.53 40.34 26.84
CA VAL A 199 14.99 41.73 26.75
C VAL A 199 15.19 42.20 25.31
N VAL A 200 15.56 41.29 24.40
CA VAL A 200 15.76 41.59 22.97
C VAL A 200 15.30 40.39 22.15
N VAL A 201 14.72 40.64 20.97
CA VAL A 201 14.41 39.60 19.98
C VAL A 201 15.34 39.78 18.78
N LEU A 202 16.04 38.71 18.42
CA LEU A 202 17.00 38.66 17.33
C LEU A 202 16.46 37.79 16.19
N GLU A 203 16.48 38.28 14.95
CA GLU A 203 16.20 37.49 13.76
C GLU A 203 17.50 36.99 13.14
N SER A 204 17.64 35.67 13.00
CA SER A 204 18.70 35.04 12.23
C SER A 204 18.12 33.88 11.43
N MET A 205 18.51 33.77 10.16
CA MET A 205 18.04 32.69 9.26
C MET A 205 16.50 32.53 9.20
N LYS A 206 15.73 33.64 9.22
CA LYS A 206 14.25 33.70 9.27
C LYS A 206 13.60 33.18 10.55
N MET A 207 14.37 32.98 11.61
CA MET A 207 13.90 32.58 12.92
C MET A 207 14.12 33.70 13.92
N GLU A 208 13.13 33.95 14.77
CA GLU A 208 13.26 34.86 15.90
C GLU A 208 13.79 34.11 17.14
N HIS A 209 14.78 34.70 17.78
CA HIS A 209 15.45 34.21 18.97
C HIS A 209 15.23 35.19 20.12
N LEU A 210 14.54 34.74 21.16
CA LEU A 210 14.28 35.52 22.37
C LEU A 210 15.54 35.51 23.25
N VAL A 211 16.17 36.67 23.43
CA VAL A 211 17.32 36.84 24.31
C VAL A 211 16.82 37.21 25.70
N ALA A 212 17.06 36.34 26.68
CA ALA A 212 16.61 36.51 28.05
C ALA A 212 17.68 37.16 28.95
N ALA A 213 17.23 37.90 29.97
CA ALA A 213 18.08 38.45 31.01
C ALA A 213 18.73 37.33 31.84
N PRO A 214 20.08 37.28 31.96
CA PRO A 214 20.76 36.24 32.74
C PRO A 214 20.69 36.46 34.26
N VAL A 215 20.40 37.70 34.69
CA VAL A 215 20.33 38.09 36.11
C VAL A 215 19.12 39.00 36.35
N ALA A 216 18.62 39.00 37.59
CA ALA A 216 17.62 39.96 38.03
C ALA A 216 18.27 41.29 38.41
N GLY A 217 17.63 42.41 38.06
CA GLY A 217 18.17 43.74 38.31
C GLY A 217 17.45 44.84 37.55
N HIS A 218 18.12 45.98 37.36
CA HIS A 218 17.59 47.09 36.54
C HIS A 218 18.42 47.25 35.27
N VAL A 219 17.76 47.54 34.15
CA VAL A 219 18.44 47.82 32.89
C VAL A 219 19.21 49.13 33.03
N ASP A 220 20.53 49.06 32.91
CA ASP A 220 21.42 50.22 33.05
C ASP A 220 21.64 50.92 31.70
N ALA A 221 21.70 50.14 30.61
CA ALA A 221 21.83 50.65 29.25
C ALA A 221 21.34 49.64 28.21
N VAL A 222 20.90 50.14 27.05
CA VAL A 222 20.59 49.36 25.84
C VAL A 222 21.54 49.82 24.73
N ALA A 223 22.25 48.89 24.10
CA ALA A 223 23.29 49.15 23.09
C ALA A 223 22.79 49.03 21.64
N VAL A 224 21.57 48.54 21.44
CA VAL A 224 21.03 48.21 20.12
C VAL A 224 19.67 48.84 19.87
N ALA A 225 19.39 49.12 18.61
CA ALA A 225 18.08 49.51 18.11
C ALA A 225 17.51 48.45 17.15
N VAL A 226 16.19 48.44 16.99
CA VAL A 226 15.52 47.61 15.97
C VAL A 226 16.08 47.94 14.59
N GLY A 227 16.49 46.90 13.85
CA GLY A 227 17.16 46.97 12.55
C GLY A 227 18.69 46.86 12.61
N ASP A 228 19.31 46.94 13.79
CA ASP A 228 20.76 46.78 13.93
C ASP A 228 21.19 45.34 13.66
N THR A 229 22.34 45.17 13.01
CA THR A 229 23.00 43.87 12.89
C THR A 229 24.00 43.70 14.03
N VAL A 230 23.94 42.57 14.73
CA VAL A 230 24.79 42.20 15.87
C VAL A 230 25.64 40.99 15.49
N ALA A 231 26.89 40.96 15.96
CA ALA A 231 27.76 39.79 15.92
C ALA A 231 27.70 39.03 17.24
N THR A 232 28.11 37.76 17.24
CA THR A 232 28.26 36.99 18.49
C THR A 232 29.18 37.72 19.47
N GLY A 233 28.75 37.84 20.72
CA GLY A 233 29.46 38.54 21.79
C GLY A 233 29.21 40.05 21.84
N ASP A 234 28.48 40.63 20.88
CA ASP A 234 28.03 42.02 21.01
C ASP A 234 27.03 42.12 22.16
N TRP A 235 27.33 42.98 23.14
CA TRP A 235 26.35 43.26 24.20
C TRP A 235 25.17 44.06 23.64
N LEU A 236 23.98 43.67 24.10
CA LEU A 236 22.68 44.18 23.65
C LEU A 236 22.05 45.06 24.73
N VAL A 237 22.06 44.58 25.97
CA VAL A 237 21.50 45.23 27.16
C VAL A 237 22.48 45.03 28.32
N ALA A 238 22.68 46.02 29.18
CA ALA A 238 23.46 45.88 30.40
C ALA A 238 22.53 45.94 31.62
N ILE A 239 22.58 44.95 32.50
CA ILE A 239 21.70 44.84 33.66
C ILE A 239 22.51 45.02 34.93
N ARG A 240 22.18 46.02 35.76
CA ARG A 240 22.76 46.16 37.09
C ARG A 240 22.06 45.20 38.05
N PRO A 241 22.76 44.19 38.61
CA PRO A 241 22.12 43.22 39.51
C PRO A 241 21.54 43.90 40.75
N GLY A 242 20.35 43.48 41.17
CA GLY A 242 19.67 44.01 42.36
C GLY A 242 18.37 43.27 42.67
N GLU A 243 17.83 43.45 43.88
CA GLU A 243 16.52 42.92 44.24
C GLU A 243 15.44 43.69 43.48
N VAL A 244 14.69 42.98 42.62
CA VAL A 244 13.49 43.45 41.93
C VAL A 244 12.34 42.53 42.33
N ASP A 245 11.15 43.09 42.54
CA ASP A 245 9.98 42.33 42.97
C ASP A 245 9.71 41.15 42.03
N ALA A 246 9.45 39.97 42.62
CA ALA A 246 9.27 38.68 41.93
C ALA A 246 8.10 38.65 40.92
N ALA A 247 7.32 39.72 40.81
CA ALA A 247 6.27 39.91 39.81
C ALA A 247 6.81 40.06 38.37
N ALA A 248 8.13 40.18 38.18
CA ALA A 248 8.77 40.35 36.87
C ALA A 248 9.46 39.09 36.31
N GLY A 249 9.24 37.90 36.92
CA GLY A 249 9.68 36.60 36.39
C GLY A 249 9.12 36.33 34.98
N PRO A 250 9.65 35.35 34.22
CA PRO A 250 9.03 34.97 32.95
C PRO A 250 7.55 34.72 33.21
N GLU A 251 6.67 35.47 32.55
CA GLU A 251 5.24 35.18 32.55
C GLU A 251 5.14 33.73 32.11
N THR A 252 4.80 32.85 33.06
CA THR A 252 4.32 31.53 32.72
C THR A 252 2.95 31.80 32.13
N VAL A 253 2.94 32.06 30.82
CA VAL A 253 1.71 32.14 30.05
C VAL A 253 1.06 30.78 30.23
N GLU A 254 0.06 30.72 31.11
CA GLU A 254 -0.81 29.54 31.20
C GLU A 254 -1.43 29.36 29.82
N ILE A 255 -0.96 28.36 29.09
CA ILE A 255 -1.51 28.01 27.79
C ILE A 255 -2.82 27.31 28.05
N ASP A 256 -3.92 27.97 27.73
CA ASP A 256 -5.23 27.34 27.70
C ASP A 256 -5.25 26.32 26.55
N LEU A 257 -5.22 25.04 26.91
CA LEU A 257 -5.19 23.92 25.96
C LEU A 257 -6.51 23.78 25.19
N ASP A 258 -7.59 24.42 25.65
CA ASP A 258 -8.90 24.41 24.99
C ASP A 258 -9.05 25.55 23.97
N VAL A 259 -8.11 26.52 23.93
CA VAL A 259 -8.11 27.58 22.92
C VAL A 259 -7.70 27.01 21.56
N ILE A 260 -8.68 26.97 20.66
CA ILE A 260 -8.45 26.64 19.25
C ILE A 260 -7.97 27.90 18.54
N ARG A 261 -6.72 27.86 18.03
CA ARG A 261 -6.16 28.92 17.20
C ARG A 261 -6.93 29.06 15.89
N ASP A 262 -6.96 30.26 15.31
CA ASP A 262 -7.69 30.54 14.07
C ASP A 262 -7.27 29.63 12.90
N ASP A 263 -5.98 29.32 12.78
CA ASP A 263 -5.45 28.42 11.75
C ASP A 263 -5.98 26.98 11.90
N LEU A 264 -6.05 26.49 13.13
CA LEU A 264 -6.62 25.19 13.46
C LEU A 264 -8.15 25.20 13.26
N ALA A 265 -8.83 26.29 13.63
CA ALA A 265 -10.28 26.42 13.42
C ALA A 265 -10.65 26.31 11.92
N GLU A 266 -9.86 26.90 11.02
CA GLU A 266 -10.07 26.73 9.57
C GLU A 266 -9.94 25.26 9.14
N VAL A 267 -8.91 24.55 9.64
CA VAL A 267 -8.69 23.13 9.33
C VAL A 267 -9.86 22.27 9.83
N LEU A 268 -10.32 22.52 11.05
CA LEU A 268 -11.44 21.81 11.67
C LEU A 268 -12.74 22.06 10.89
N ASP A 269 -13.07 23.30 10.53
CA ASP A 269 -14.25 23.60 9.71
C ASP A 269 -14.17 22.91 8.34
N ARG A 270 -13.00 22.89 7.71
CA ARG A 270 -12.82 22.21 6.42
C ARG A 270 -12.97 20.69 6.51
N HIS A 271 -12.58 20.07 7.61
CA HIS A 271 -12.83 18.64 7.85
C HIS A 271 -14.32 18.39 8.15
N GLU A 272 -14.94 19.23 8.97
CA GLU A 272 -16.35 19.10 9.33
C GLU A 272 -17.26 19.15 8.09
N ARG A 273 -16.95 20.02 7.11
CA ARG A 273 -17.68 20.09 5.82
C ARG A 273 -17.69 18.78 5.02
N LEU A 274 -16.78 17.85 5.30
CA LEU A 274 -16.74 16.54 4.64
C LEU A 274 -17.79 15.57 5.17
N GLU A 275 -18.33 15.85 6.36
CA GLU A 275 -19.30 15.01 7.05
C GLU A 275 -20.70 15.15 6.45
N ASP A 276 -21.45 14.05 6.47
CA ASP A 276 -22.76 13.96 5.82
C ASP A 276 -23.77 14.97 6.35
N HIS A 277 -23.71 15.29 7.65
CA HIS A 277 -24.62 16.26 8.26
C HIS A 277 -24.39 17.70 7.75
N ARG A 278 -23.20 18.00 7.18
CA ARG A 278 -22.90 19.26 6.48
C ARG A 278 -23.25 19.21 4.99
N ARG A 279 -23.72 18.07 4.49
CA ARG A 279 -24.04 17.82 3.07
C ARG A 279 -25.48 17.30 2.89
N PRO A 280 -26.51 17.92 3.50
CA PRO A 280 -27.87 17.37 3.58
C PRO A 280 -28.50 17.08 2.21
N ASP A 281 -28.23 17.92 1.20
CA ASP A 281 -28.75 17.71 -0.15
C ASP A 281 -28.18 16.46 -0.83
N ALA A 282 -26.89 16.17 -0.60
CA ALA A 282 -26.25 14.97 -1.13
C ALA A 282 -26.80 13.71 -0.46
N VAL A 283 -26.96 13.75 0.86
CA VAL A 283 -27.58 12.68 1.66
C VAL A 283 -29.01 12.43 1.19
N ALA A 284 -29.83 13.46 1.04
CA ALA A 284 -31.22 13.34 0.59
C ALA A 284 -31.32 12.67 -0.79
N ARG A 285 -30.42 13.00 -1.73
CA ARG A 285 -30.38 12.34 -3.05
C ARG A 285 -30.02 10.86 -2.99
N ARG A 286 -29.12 10.45 -2.08
CA ARG A 286 -28.80 9.03 -1.85
C ARG A 286 -29.98 8.28 -1.24
N ARG A 287 -30.60 8.87 -0.22
CA ARG A 287 -31.78 8.29 0.44
C ARG A 287 -32.97 8.11 -0.50
N ALA A 288 -33.20 9.05 -1.42
CA ALA A 288 -34.25 8.92 -2.42
C ALA A 288 -34.07 7.69 -3.34
N ARG A 289 -32.85 7.13 -3.42
CA ARG A 289 -32.52 5.90 -4.17
C ARG A 289 -32.41 4.66 -3.27
N GLY A 290 -32.70 4.78 -1.97
CA GLY A 290 -32.49 3.70 -1.00
C GLY A 290 -31.02 3.36 -0.77
N GLN A 291 -30.10 4.28 -1.06
CA GLN A 291 -28.66 4.07 -0.94
C GLN A 291 -28.06 4.82 0.27
N ARG A 292 -26.96 4.28 0.79
CA ARG A 292 -26.06 4.89 1.76
C ARG A 292 -25.12 5.89 1.11
N THR A 293 -24.52 6.77 1.89
CA THR A 293 -23.41 7.62 1.42
C THR A 293 -22.09 6.86 1.47
N ALA A 294 -21.04 7.43 0.86
CA ALA A 294 -19.69 6.90 0.98
C ALA A 294 -19.18 6.89 2.45
N ARG A 295 -19.52 7.92 3.23
CA ARG A 295 -19.15 8.04 4.66
C ARG A 295 -19.88 7.01 5.53
N GLU A 296 -21.12 6.69 5.22
CA GLU A 296 -21.87 5.64 5.92
C GLU A 296 -21.34 4.24 5.63
N ASN A 297 -21.04 3.94 4.36
CA ASN A 297 -20.39 2.68 4.00
C ASN A 297 -19.03 2.53 4.67
N LEU A 298 -18.26 3.63 4.77
CA LEU A 298 -17.00 3.65 5.52
C LEU A 298 -17.23 3.35 7.00
N ALA A 299 -18.16 4.06 7.65
CA ALA A 299 -18.41 3.95 9.07
C ALA A 299 -18.96 2.57 9.48
N ASP A 300 -19.76 1.92 8.63
CA ASP A 300 -20.21 0.54 8.86
C ASP A 300 -19.06 -0.46 8.66
N LEU A 301 -18.20 -0.24 7.67
CA LEU A 301 -17.10 -1.15 7.36
C LEU A 301 -16.04 -1.22 8.47
N VAL A 302 -15.59 -0.05 8.96
CA VAL A 302 -14.37 0.07 9.75
C VAL A 302 -14.64 0.11 11.25
N ASP A 303 -13.69 -0.37 12.05
CA ASP A 303 -13.78 -0.29 13.49
C ASP A 303 -13.79 1.20 13.94
N PRO A 304 -14.62 1.58 14.94
CA PRO A 304 -14.72 2.97 15.40
C PRO A 304 -13.36 3.59 15.73
N GLY A 305 -13.11 4.80 15.21
CA GLY A 305 -11.88 5.55 15.45
C GLY A 305 -10.62 4.96 14.81
N SER A 306 -10.73 3.95 13.94
CA SER A 306 -9.56 3.32 13.31
C SER A 306 -9.15 3.93 11.97
N PHE A 307 -10.06 4.66 11.31
CA PHE A 307 -9.81 5.20 9.98
C PHE A 307 -8.90 6.42 10.01
N VAL A 308 -7.83 6.37 9.22
CA VAL A 308 -6.91 7.49 8.99
C VAL A 308 -7.03 7.89 7.53
N GLU A 309 -7.70 9.01 7.26
CA GLU A 309 -7.99 9.49 5.90
C GLU A 309 -6.78 10.18 5.26
N TYR A 310 -6.54 9.92 3.99
CA TYR A 310 -5.46 10.53 3.21
C TYR A 310 -6.06 11.47 2.16
N GLY A 311 -5.56 12.71 2.12
CA GLY A 311 -5.99 13.70 1.12
C GLY A 311 -7.46 14.11 1.23
N ALA A 312 -8.01 14.15 2.45
CA ALA A 312 -9.40 14.52 2.73
C ALA A 312 -9.77 15.90 2.12
N LEU A 313 -8.86 16.86 2.21
CA LEU A 313 -9.05 18.23 1.73
C LEU A 313 -8.75 18.43 0.22
N ALA A 314 -8.54 17.36 -0.55
CA ALA A 314 -8.35 17.46 -2.00
C ALA A 314 -9.64 17.94 -2.68
N VAL A 315 -9.51 18.77 -3.71
CA VAL A 315 -10.63 19.25 -4.54
C VAL A 315 -10.37 18.95 -6.02
N ALA A 316 -11.38 18.98 -6.89
CA ALA A 316 -11.18 18.68 -8.32
C ALA A 316 -10.21 19.64 -9.02
N ALA A 317 -9.48 19.13 -10.02
CA ALA A 317 -8.49 19.88 -10.81
C ALA A 317 -9.13 20.84 -11.82
N GLN A 318 -9.92 21.79 -11.30
CA GLN A 318 -10.79 22.69 -12.08
C GLN A 318 -10.71 24.17 -11.62
N HIS A 319 -9.60 24.60 -11.01
CA HIS A 319 -9.34 25.98 -10.58
C HIS A 319 -9.45 27.00 -11.72
N ARG A 320 -9.17 26.59 -12.96
CA ARG A 320 -9.31 27.48 -14.12
C ARG A 320 -10.76 27.84 -14.48
N ARG A 321 -11.75 27.13 -13.93
CA ARG A 321 -13.17 27.32 -14.26
C ARG A 321 -14.11 27.44 -13.06
N ARG A 322 -13.62 27.27 -11.84
CA ARG A 322 -14.39 27.35 -10.59
C ARG A 322 -13.56 28.07 -9.53
N SER A 323 -14.23 28.82 -8.67
CA SER A 323 -13.62 29.38 -7.47
C SER A 323 -13.21 28.28 -6.49
N MET A 324 -12.23 28.56 -5.64
CA MET A 324 -11.83 27.63 -4.56
C MET A 324 -13.02 27.28 -3.64
N GLU A 325 -13.89 28.23 -3.32
CA GLU A 325 -15.07 27.99 -2.48
C GLU A 325 -16.03 26.96 -3.10
N ASP A 326 -16.46 27.15 -4.35
CA ASP A 326 -17.26 26.15 -5.10
C ASP A 326 -16.57 24.77 -5.19
N LEU A 327 -15.25 24.74 -5.35
CA LEU A 327 -14.49 23.49 -5.37
C LEU A 327 -14.52 22.78 -4.01
N ILE A 328 -14.32 23.50 -2.90
CA ILE A 328 -14.42 22.97 -1.55
C ILE A 328 -15.85 22.47 -1.30
N GLU A 329 -16.87 23.22 -1.69
CA GLU A 329 -18.27 22.85 -1.45
C GLU A 329 -18.69 21.61 -2.26
N ARG A 330 -18.32 21.54 -3.54
CA ARG A 330 -18.87 20.55 -4.48
C ARG A 330 -17.95 19.38 -4.81
N THR A 331 -16.66 19.50 -4.54
CA THR A 331 -15.64 18.54 -5.03
C THR A 331 -14.62 18.11 -3.98
N SER A 332 -14.89 18.39 -2.71
CA SER A 332 -14.10 17.85 -1.60
C SER A 332 -13.88 16.34 -1.70
N THR A 333 -12.73 15.89 -1.20
CA THR A 333 -12.12 14.56 -1.38
C THR A 333 -11.78 14.17 -2.83
N ASP A 334 -12.08 15.03 -3.81
CA ASP A 334 -12.09 14.74 -5.25
C ASP A 334 -13.02 13.58 -5.66
N GLY A 335 -14.02 13.26 -4.82
CA GLY A 335 -14.99 12.19 -5.04
C GLY A 335 -14.47 10.79 -4.72
N ILE A 336 -13.40 10.69 -3.94
CA ILE A 336 -12.85 9.43 -3.46
C ILE A 336 -12.31 9.57 -2.03
N ILE A 337 -12.74 8.69 -1.13
CA ILE A 337 -12.26 8.59 0.24
C ILE A 337 -11.25 7.44 0.27
N VAL A 338 -10.02 7.72 0.71
CA VAL A 338 -8.96 6.70 0.80
C VAL A 338 -8.25 6.79 2.14
N GLY A 339 -7.80 5.65 2.64
CA GLY A 339 -7.02 5.62 3.87
C GLY A 339 -6.77 4.23 4.39
N THR A 340 -6.16 4.13 5.57
CA THR A 340 -5.99 2.88 6.30
C THR A 340 -7.03 2.81 7.41
N ALA A 341 -7.48 1.60 7.73
CA ALA A 341 -8.46 1.35 8.78
C ALA A 341 -8.21 0.00 9.43
N ARG A 342 -8.96 -0.31 10.48
CA ARG A 342 -9.12 -1.69 10.95
C ARG A 342 -10.52 -2.19 10.62
N VAL A 343 -10.61 -3.47 10.25
CA VAL A 343 -11.87 -4.19 10.05
C VAL A 343 -11.80 -5.48 10.83
N ASN A 344 -12.86 -5.77 11.61
CA ASN A 344 -12.97 -6.93 12.49
C ASN A 344 -11.98 -6.89 13.68
N GLY A 345 -11.65 -5.71 14.21
CA GLY A 345 -10.73 -5.56 15.35
C GLY A 345 -11.21 -6.21 16.65
N GLU A 346 -12.51 -6.49 16.78
CA GLU A 346 -13.07 -7.27 17.89
C GLU A 346 -12.68 -8.76 17.82
N LEU A 347 -12.41 -9.28 16.62
CA LEU A 347 -12.06 -10.69 16.38
C LEU A 347 -10.55 -10.90 16.25
N PHE A 348 -9.83 -9.90 15.74
CA PHE A 348 -8.42 -10.01 15.38
C PHE A 348 -7.60 -8.84 15.92
N GLY A 349 -6.34 -9.10 16.26
CA GLY A 349 -5.41 -8.06 16.71
C GLY A 349 -5.18 -6.96 15.66
N PRO A 350 -4.62 -5.80 16.05
CA PRO A 350 -4.44 -4.64 15.18
C PRO A 350 -3.73 -4.94 13.85
N GLU A 351 -2.69 -5.79 13.88
CA GLU A 351 -1.91 -6.13 12.68
C GLU A 351 -2.74 -6.92 11.65
N ALA A 352 -3.54 -7.89 12.10
CA ALA A 352 -4.38 -8.70 11.24
C ALA A 352 -5.61 -7.93 10.73
N SER A 353 -6.17 -7.04 11.56
CA SER A 353 -7.33 -6.23 11.23
C SER A 353 -7.04 -5.03 10.34
N THR A 354 -5.78 -4.57 10.25
CA THR A 354 -5.43 -3.40 9.44
C THR A 354 -5.58 -3.69 7.93
N CYS A 355 -6.30 -2.81 7.24
CA CYS A 355 -6.53 -2.83 5.80
C CYS A 355 -6.43 -1.43 5.18
N ALA A 356 -6.29 -1.39 3.86
CA ALA A 356 -6.45 -0.20 3.05
C ALA A 356 -7.88 -0.13 2.50
N VAL A 357 -8.47 1.06 2.49
CA VAL A 357 -9.86 1.30 2.08
C VAL A 357 -9.90 2.40 1.02
N MET A 358 -10.70 2.18 -0.02
CA MET A 358 -10.96 3.12 -1.10
C MET A 358 -12.46 3.13 -1.44
N ILE A 359 -13.13 4.26 -1.27
CA ILE A 359 -14.58 4.39 -1.47
C ILE A 359 -14.83 5.60 -2.37
N TYR A 360 -15.40 5.37 -3.55
CA TYR A 360 -15.87 6.46 -4.40
C TYR A 360 -17.16 7.08 -3.84
N ASP A 361 -17.27 8.41 -3.91
CA ASP A 361 -18.48 9.16 -3.56
C ASP A 361 -19.23 9.55 -4.83
N TYR A 362 -20.28 8.81 -5.16
CA TYR A 362 -21.10 9.07 -6.34
C TYR A 362 -21.75 10.46 -6.33
N THR A 363 -21.94 11.07 -5.16
CA THR A 363 -22.54 12.41 -5.06
C THR A 363 -21.59 13.52 -5.50
N VAL A 364 -20.29 13.23 -5.61
CA VAL A 364 -19.26 14.14 -6.12
C VAL A 364 -18.93 13.73 -7.56
N LEU A 365 -19.43 14.52 -8.51
CA LEU A 365 -19.14 14.35 -9.94
C LEU A 365 -19.39 12.91 -10.44
N ALA A 366 -20.45 12.25 -9.96
CA ALA A 366 -20.84 10.88 -10.32
C ALA A 366 -19.76 9.81 -10.03
N GLY A 367 -18.93 10.02 -9.00
CA GLY A 367 -17.86 9.08 -8.62
C GLY A 367 -16.82 8.89 -9.72
N THR A 368 -16.68 9.87 -10.63
CA THR A 368 -15.73 9.80 -11.74
C THR A 368 -14.29 10.01 -11.27
N GLN A 369 -13.36 9.41 -11.98
CA GLN A 369 -11.93 9.39 -11.68
C GLN A 369 -11.26 10.68 -12.18
N GLY A 370 -11.04 11.62 -11.26
CA GLY A 370 -10.34 12.89 -11.52
C GLY A 370 -8.83 12.77 -11.32
N HIS A 371 -8.09 13.82 -11.70
CA HIS A 371 -6.63 13.82 -11.60
C HIS A 371 -6.13 13.67 -10.15
N ARG A 372 -6.68 14.43 -9.20
CA ARG A 372 -6.27 14.33 -7.79
C ARG A 372 -6.80 13.06 -7.13
N GLY A 373 -7.96 12.57 -7.56
CA GLY A 373 -8.49 11.27 -7.20
C GLY A 373 -7.55 10.13 -7.61
N HIS A 374 -6.95 10.21 -8.81
CA HIS A 374 -5.90 9.28 -9.23
C HIS A 374 -4.66 9.34 -8.33
N LEU A 375 -4.15 10.54 -7.99
CA LEU A 375 -3.01 10.66 -7.07
C LEU A 375 -3.30 10.04 -5.69
N LYS A 376 -4.52 10.23 -5.17
CA LYS A 376 -4.98 9.61 -3.91
C LYS A 376 -5.05 8.09 -4.04
N MET A 377 -5.61 7.58 -5.14
CA MET A 377 -5.71 6.16 -5.43
C MET A 377 -4.32 5.51 -5.56
N ASP A 378 -3.41 6.10 -6.33
CA ASP A 378 -2.04 5.60 -6.49
C ASP A 378 -1.34 5.50 -5.14
N ARG A 379 -1.46 6.54 -4.30
CA ARG A 379 -0.89 6.56 -2.95
C ARG A 379 -1.38 5.41 -2.07
N ILE A 380 -2.68 5.14 -2.04
CA ILE A 380 -3.23 4.08 -1.19
C ILE A 380 -2.91 2.68 -1.73
N LEU A 381 -2.90 2.50 -3.06
CA LEU A 381 -2.52 1.24 -3.70
C LEU A 381 -1.05 0.89 -3.44
N GLU A 382 -0.14 1.87 -3.53
CA GLU A 382 1.27 1.69 -3.18
C GLU A 382 1.46 1.30 -1.72
N LEU A 383 0.73 1.94 -0.79
CA LEU A 383 0.78 1.59 0.62
C LEU A 383 0.26 0.17 0.87
N ALA A 384 -0.86 -0.20 0.24
CA ALA A 384 -1.41 -1.55 0.33
C ALA A 384 -0.40 -2.60 -0.16
N HIS A 385 0.27 -2.35 -1.28
CA HIS A 385 1.31 -3.24 -1.79
C HIS A 385 2.53 -3.31 -0.86
N ARG A 386 3.08 -2.16 -0.47
CA ARG A 386 4.31 -2.06 0.33
C ARG A 386 4.15 -2.68 1.72
N HIS A 387 3.02 -2.46 2.37
CA HIS A 387 2.75 -2.90 3.73
C HIS A 387 1.90 -4.18 3.80
N ARG A 388 1.61 -4.81 2.65
CA ARG A 388 0.78 -6.02 2.53
C ARG A 388 -0.56 -5.86 3.25
N LEU A 389 -1.26 -4.76 2.99
CA LEU A 389 -2.58 -4.49 3.57
C LEU A 389 -3.66 -5.09 2.66
N PRO A 390 -4.61 -5.90 3.19
CA PRO A 390 -5.83 -6.22 2.46
C PRO A 390 -6.51 -4.94 1.95
N PHE A 391 -7.18 -5.03 0.80
CA PHE A 391 -7.70 -3.86 0.10
C PHE A 391 -9.21 -3.97 -0.11
N VAL A 392 -9.96 -2.98 0.38
CA VAL A 392 -11.41 -2.88 0.20
C VAL A 392 -11.74 -1.70 -0.71
N LEU A 393 -12.48 -1.97 -1.78
CA LEU A 393 -12.89 -0.98 -2.78
C LEU A 393 -14.42 -0.88 -2.85
N TYR A 394 -15.00 0.29 -2.69
CA TYR A 394 -16.40 0.56 -3.12
C TYR A 394 -16.35 1.36 -4.42
N ALA A 395 -16.73 0.72 -5.53
CA ALA A 395 -16.34 1.12 -6.87
C ALA A 395 -17.40 1.97 -7.62
N GLU A 396 -18.50 2.39 -6.99
CA GLU A 396 -19.57 3.13 -7.65
C GLU A 396 -19.04 4.40 -8.35
N GLY A 397 -19.19 4.49 -9.67
CA GLY A 397 -18.69 5.62 -10.46
C GLY A 397 -18.67 5.42 -11.97
N GLY A 398 -18.54 6.55 -12.69
CA GLY A 398 -18.68 6.62 -14.15
C GLY A 398 -17.38 6.53 -14.98
N GLY A 399 -16.24 6.22 -14.37
CA GLY A 399 -14.94 6.17 -15.06
C GLY A 399 -14.22 7.52 -15.15
N GLY A 400 -13.33 7.67 -16.13
CA GLY A 400 -12.46 8.84 -16.28
C GLY A 400 -13.21 10.16 -16.41
N ARG A 401 -12.75 11.19 -15.68
CA ARG A 401 -13.39 12.50 -15.65
C ARG A 401 -12.89 13.43 -16.77
N PRO A 402 -13.76 13.88 -17.69
CA PRO A 402 -13.33 14.75 -18.80
C PRO A 402 -13.15 16.23 -18.43
N GLY A 403 -13.64 16.66 -17.25
CA GLY A 403 -13.77 18.07 -16.89
C GLY A 403 -12.60 18.69 -16.12
N ASP A 404 -11.50 17.97 -15.91
CA ASP A 404 -10.33 18.43 -15.15
C ASP A 404 -9.39 19.23 -16.06
N VAL A 405 -9.49 20.56 -15.97
CA VAL A 405 -8.87 21.52 -16.90
C VAL A 405 -7.55 22.11 -16.42
N ASP A 406 -7.17 21.88 -15.16
CA ASP A 406 -5.95 22.45 -14.58
C ASP A 406 -4.69 21.74 -15.09
N VAL A 407 -4.82 20.44 -15.37
CA VAL A 407 -3.71 19.58 -15.75
C VAL A 407 -3.72 19.37 -17.26
N PRO A 408 -2.63 19.73 -17.97
CA PRO A 408 -2.52 19.42 -19.39
C PRO A 408 -2.37 17.91 -19.55
N SER A 409 -3.45 17.24 -19.94
CA SER A 409 -3.46 15.83 -20.33
C SER A 409 -3.91 15.71 -21.78
N VAL A 410 -3.22 14.88 -22.55
CA VAL A 410 -3.63 14.54 -23.92
C VAL A 410 -4.56 13.34 -23.91
N ALA A 411 -4.07 12.21 -23.37
CA ALA A 411 -4.83 10.96 -23.35
C ALA A 411 -4.97 10.35 -21.94
N GLY A 412 -4.11 10.72 -20.98
CA GLY A 412 -4.12 10.14 -19.63
C GLY A 412 -3.87 8.63 -19.58
N LEU A 413 -3.18 8.08 -20.58
CA LEU A 413 -2.89 6.63 -20.69
C LEU A 413 -1.68 6.19 -19.86
N ASP A 414 -0.98 7.15 -19.25
CA ASP A 414 0.18 6.97 -18.38
C ASP A 414 -0.21 6.86 -16.89
N VAL A 415 -1.50 6.89 -16.55
CA VAL A 415 -1.96 6.72 -15.16
C VAL A 415 -1.64 5.31 -14.65
N PRO A 416 -0.95 5.18 -13.49
CA PRO A 416 -0.50 3.87 -13.02
C PRO A 416 -1.56 3.08 -12.25
N ALA A 417 -2.65 3.73 -11.81
CA ALA A 417 -3.68 3.16 -10.94
C ALA A 417 -4.13 1.73 -11.30
N PHE A 418 -4.43 1.47 -12.58
CA PHE A 418 -4.91 0.15 -13.02
C PHE A 418 -3.82 -0.93 -12.91
N HIS A 419 -2.57 -0.55 -13.20
CA HIS A 419 -1.41 -1.42 -12.99
C HIS A 419 -1.19 -1.68 -11.49
N LEU A 420 -1.26 -0.63 -10.66
CA LEU A 420 -1.08 -0.73 -9.21
C LEU A 420 -2.16 -1.60 -8.56
N MET A 421 -3.42 -1.49 -8.98
CA MET A 421 -4.50 -2.35 -8.52
C MET A 421 -4.28 -3.82 -8.92
N ALA A 422 -3.94 -4.09 -10.19
CA ALA A 422 -3.66 -5.44 -10.65
C ALA A 422 -2.44 -6.07 -9.93
N ARG A 423 -1.45 -5.26 -9.54
CA ARG A 423 -0.28 -5.68 -8.75
C ARG A 423 -0.60 -6.14 -7.32
N LEU A 424 -1.83 -5.91 -6.82
CA LEU A 424 -2.28 -6.44 -5.53
C LEU A 424 -2.76 -7.90 -5.63
N SER A 425 -3.17 -8.37 -6.81
CA SER A 425 -3.66 -9.74 -7.02
C SER A 425 -2.63 -10.77 -6.57
N GLY A 426 -3.07 -11.73 -5.76
CA GLY A 426 -2.21 -12.76 -5.14
C GLY A 426 -1.20 -12.25 -4.10
N HIS A 427 -1.05 -10.92 -3.93
CA HIS A 427 -0.14 -10.32 -2.95
C HIS A 427 -0.84 -9.97 -1.63
N VAL A 428 -2.07 -9.45 -1.72
CA VAL A 428 -2.97 -9.16 -0.60
C VAL A 428 -4.41 -9.53 -0.97
N PRO A 429 -5.26 -9.93 -0.02
CA PRO A 429 -6.69 -10.14 -0.29
C PRO A 429 -7.35 -8.83 -0.73
N THR A 430 -8.07 -8.88 -1.85
CA THR A 430 -8.79 -7.74 -2.41
C THR A 430 -10.28 -8.03 -2.54
N VAL A 431 -11.12 -7.06 -2.21
CA VAL A 431 -12.58 -7.18 -2.36
C VAL A 431 -13.17 -5.87 -2.86
N GLY A 432 -13.99 -5.97 -3.90
CA GLY A 432 -14.71 -4.85 -4.47
C GLY A 432 -16.20 -4.93 -4.21
N VAL A 433 -16.81 -3.80 -3.88
CA VAL A 433 -18.24 -3.63 -3.66
C VAL A 433 -18.81 -2.74 -4.75
N VAL A 434 -19.93 -3.17 -5.31
CA VAL A 434 -20.66 -2.45 -6.35
C VAL A 434 -22.10 -2.27 -5.92
N SER A 435 -22.50 -1.02 -5.72
CA SER A 435 -23.90 -0.62 -5.67
C SER A 435 -24.13 0.48 -6.69
N GLY A 436 -25.25 0.44 -7.40
CA GLY A 436 -25.53 1.39 -8.49
C GLY A 436 -24.65 1.18 -9.72
N TYR A 437 -24.17 2.28 -10.31
CA TYR A 437 -23.47 2.25 -11.61
C TYR A 437 -21.95 2.22 -11.44
N CYS A 438 -21.28 1.27 -12.08
CA CYS A 438 -19.83 1.16 -12.08
C CYS A 438 -19.33 0.87 -13.50
N PHE A 439 -18.76 1.90 -14.15
CA PHE A 439 -18.37 1.84 -15.55
C PHE A 439 -16.92 2.21 -15.80
N ALA A 440 -16.39 1.72 -16.92
CA ALA A 440 -15.05 2.05 -17.43
C ALA A 440 -13.97 1.81 -16.38
N GLY A 441 -13.15 2.81 -16.05
CA GLY A 441 -12.03 2.62 -15.12
C GLY A 441 -12.47 2.11 -13.73
N ASN A 442 -13.64 2.52 -13.24
CA ASN A 442 -14.18 1.99 -11.98
C ASN A 442 -14.44 0.47 -12.08
N ALA A 443 -15.05 0.03 -13.19
CA ALA A 443 -15.33 -1.38 -13.46
C ALA A 443 -14.05 -2.21 -13.64
N VAL A 444 -13.01 -1.63 -14.27
CA VAL A 444 -11.71 -2.30 -14.42
C VAL A 444 -11.02 -2.50 -13.06
N LEU A 445 -11.07 -1.52 -12.16
CA LEU A 445 -10.49 -1.67 -10.82
C LEU A 445 -11.15 -2.80 -10.03
N VAL A 446 -12.48 -2.86 -10.01
CA VAL A 446 -13.21 -3.94 -9.32
C VAL A 446 -13.03 -5.29 -10.02
N GLY A 447 -12.91 -5.31 -11.35
CA GLY A 447 -12.60 -6.52 -12.12
C GLY A 447 -11.23 -7.13 -11.82
N CYS A 448 -10.33 -6.37 -11.18
CA CYS A 448 -9.04 -6.86 -10.70
C CYS A 448 -9.08 -7.38 -9.24
N CYS A 449 -10.21 -7.26 -8.54
CA CYS A 449 -10.36 -7.81 -7.19
C CYS A 449 -10.51 -9.34 -7.22
N ASP A 450 -10.10 -9.99 -6.14
CA ASP A 450 -10.29 -11.44 -5.94
C ASP A 450 -11.78 -11.80 -5.77
N THR A 451 -12.60 -10.88 -5.25
CA THR A 451 -14.03 -11.05 -5.02
C THR A 451 -14.78 -9.75 -5.27
N ILE A 452 -15.90 -9.84 -6.01
CA ILE A 452 -16.85 -8.77 -6.27
C ILE A 452 -18.16 -9.08 -5.56
N VAL A 453 -18.55 -8.18 -4.68
CA VAL A 453 -19.83 -8.16 -3.99
C VAL A 453 -20.71 -7.09 -4.64
N ALA A 454 -21.87 -7.47 -5.16
CA ALA A 454 -22.74 -6.53 -5.87
C ALA A 454 -24.17 -6.57 -5.36
N THR A 455 -24.77 -5.39 -5.20
CA THR A 455 -26.15 -5.25 -4.73
C THR A 455 -27.16 -5.46 -5.86
N GLU A 456 -28.43 -5.71 -5.54
CA GLU A 456 -29.53 -5.91 -6.51
C GLU A 456 -29.67 -4.80 -7.57
N ASN A 457 -29.32 -3.56 -7.22
CA ASN A 457 -29.39 -2.42 -8.14
C ASN A 457 -28.10 -2.19 -8.98
N ALA A 458 -27.13 -3.11 -8.92
CA ALA A 458 -25.83 -2.92 -9.54
C ALA A 458 -25.85 -3.09 -11.06
N ASN A 459 -25.05 -2.26 -11.74
CA ASN A 459 -24.75 -2.36 -13.15
C ASN A 459 -23.25 -2.17 -13.37
N LEU A 460 -22.60 -3.13 -14.03
CA LEU A 460 -21.16 -3.16 -14.26
C LEU A 460 -20.81 -3.26 -15.74
N GLY A 461 -19.90 -2.42 -16.23
CA GLY A 461 -19.49 -2.52 -17.64
C GLY A 461 -18.19 -1.81 -17.97
N ALA A 462 -17.44 -2.34 -18.93
CA ALA A 462 -16.21 -1.74 -19.42
C ALA A 462 -16.42 -0.36 -20.08
N GLY A 463 -17.66 -0.01 -20.45
CA GLY A 463 -18.02 1.31 -20.97
C GLY A 463 -19.40 1.74 -20.50
N GLY A 464 -19.55 3.01 -20.13
CA GLY A 464 -20.84 3.60 -19.80
C GLY A 464 -21.59 4.08 -21.05
N PRO A 465 -22.82 4.61 -20.90
CA PRO A 465 -23.68 5.01 -22.03
C PRO A 465 -23.01 5.95 -23.03
N ALA A 466 -22.28 6.95 -22.55
CA ALA A 466 -21.60 7.93 -23.40
C ALA A 466 -20.48 7.29 -24.26
N MET A 467 -19.78 6.28 -23.73
CA MET A 467 -18.73 5.59 -24.46
C MET A 467 -19.32 4.67 -25.54
N ILE A 468 -20.42 4.00 -25.24
CA ILE A 468 -21.14 3.12 -26.18
C ILE A 468 -21.72 3.95 -27.34
N GLU A 469 -22.40 5.05 -27.03
CA GLU A 469 -22.93 5.97 -28.05
C GLU A 469 -21.79 6.60 -28.86
N GLY A 470 -20.72 7.05 -28.21
CA GLY A 470 -19.54 7.60 -28.89
C GLY A 470 -18.84 6.61 -29.82
N GLY A 471 -18.95 5.30 -29.54
CA GLY A 471 -18.47 4.22 -30.41
C GLY A 471 -19.41 3.83 -31.54
N GLY A 472 -20.58 4.46 -31.66
CA GLY A 472 -21.57 4.15 -32.70
C GLY A 472 -22.36 2.85 -32.48
N LEU A 473 -22.35 2.31 -31.26
CA LEU A 473 -22.99 1.03 -30.93
C LEU A 473 -24.47 1.18 -30.54
N GLY A 474 -25.00 2.41 -30.55
CA GLY A 474 -26.38 2.72 -30.20
C GLY A 474 -26.50 3.47 -28.86
N ARG A 475 -27.74 3.67 -28.42
CA ARG A 475 -28.08 4.35 -27.18
C ARG A 475 -28.71 3.36 -26.21
N PHE A 476 -28.18 3.32 -25.00
CA PHE A 476 -28.63 2.43 -23.93
C PHE A 476 -28.81 3.22 -22.65
N ALA A 477 -29.77 2.84 -21.82
CA ALA A 477 -29.84 3.34 -20.47
C ALA A 477 -28.69 2.74 -19.64
N PRO A 478 -28.19 3.43 -18.59
CA PRO A 478 -27.23 2.84 -17.66
C PRO A 478 -27.66 1.48 -17.10
N THR A 479 -28.97 1.27 -16.92
CA THR A 479 -29.57 0.03 -16.40
C THR A 479 -29.58 -1.13 -17.40
N ASP A 480 -29.32 -0.85 -18.68
CA ASP A 480 -29.25 -1.88 -19.72
C ASP A 480 -27.82 -2.44 -19.86
N ILE A 481 -26.85 -1.86 -19.14
CA ILE A 481 -25.43 -2.16 -19.29
C ILE A 481 -24.98 -3.00 -18.11
N GLY A 482 -24.84 -4.31 -18.36
CA GLY A 482 -24.40 -5.28 -17.35
C GLY A 482 -25.28 -5.30 -16.10
N PRO A 483 -26.60 -5.56 -16.24
CA PRO A 483 -27.47 -5.75 -15.09
C PRO A 483 -27.01 -6.95 -14.25
N ILE A 484 -27.18 -6.86 -12.93
CA ILE A 484 -26.68 -7.85 -11.96
C ILE A 484 -27.07 -9.29 -12.29
N ASP A 485 -28.27 -9.51 -12.81
CA ASP A 485 -28.77 -10.84 -13.21
C ASP A 485 -27.88 -11.51 -14.26
N ASP A 486 -27.44 -10.76 -15.26
CA ASP A 486 -26.61 -11.27 -16.34
C ASP A 486 -25.17 -11.47 -15.88
N LEU A 487 -24.65 -10.52 -15.10
CA LEU A 487 -23.29 -10.60 -14.55
C LEU A 487 -23.14 -11.76 -13.56
N TRP A 488 -24.17 -12.01 -12.74
CA TRP A 488 -24.19 -13.14 -11.80
C TRP A 488 -24.17 -14.47 -12.52
N ARG A 489 -25.00 -14.62 -13.57
CA ARG A 489 -25.04 -15.83 -14.42
C ARG A 489 -23.77 -16.02 -15.23
N ALA A 490 -23.18 -14.93 -15.71
CA ALA A 490 -21.91 -14.95 -16.43
C ALA A 490 -20.70 -15.20 -15.50
N GLY A 491 -20.89 -15.12 -14.17
CA GLY A 491 -19.81 -15.31 -13.20
C GLY A 491 -18.87 -14.12 -13.11
N SER A 492 -19.28 -12.92 -13.51
CA SER A 492 -18.52 -11.68 -13.31
C SER A 492 -18.68 -11.11 -11.89
N VAL A 493 -19.62 -11.64 -11.10
CA VAL A 493 -19.84 -11.28 -9.69
C VAL A 493 -19.72 -12.54 -8.85
N GLU A 494 -19.03 -12.46 -7.70
CA GLU A 494 -18.84 -13.57 -6.77
C GLU A 494 -19.92 -13.65 -5.69
N VAL A 495 -20.48 -12.51 -5.24
CA VAL A 495 -21.57 -12.50 -4.27
C VAL A 495 -22.60 -11.46 -4.63
N ARG A 496 -23.85 -11.88 -4.80
CA ARG A 496 -25.01 -10.99 -4.98
C ARG A 496 -25.72 -10.81 -3.63
N VAL A 497 -26.06 -9.58 -3.29
CA VAL A 497 -26.71 -9.21 -2.02
C VAL A 497 -27.82 -8.18 -2.23
N ASP A 498 -28.69 -8.02 -1.25
CA ASP A 498 -29.85 -7.12 -1.35
C ASP A 498 -29.43 -5.64 -1.39
N ASP A 499 -28.54 -5.22 -0.48
CA ASP A 499 -28.18 -3.82 -0.28
C ASP A 499 -26.73 -3.62 0.21
N GLU A 500 -26.35 -2.35 0.40
CA GLU A 500 -25.00 -1.96 0.84
C GLU A 500 -24.67 -2.47 2.26
N ALA A 501 -25.65 -2.67 3.13
CA ALA A 501 -25.43 -3.21 4.47
C ALA A 501 -25.03 -4.69 4.39
N ALA A 502 -25.79 -5.47 3.64
CA ALA A 502 -25.48 -6.87 3.37
C ALA A 502 -24.13 -7.00 2.64
N ALA A 503 -23.79 -6.05 1.76
CA ALA A 503 -22.48 -6.03 1.10
C ALA A 503 -21.33 -5.83 2.10
N THR A 504 -21.47 -4.88 3.04
CA THR A 504 -20.47 -4.65 4.10
C THR A 504 -20.29 -5.89 4.99
N GLU A 505 -21.37 -6.59 5.35
CA GLU A 505 -21.30 -7.83 6.12
C GLU A 505 -20.56 -8.95 5.37
N VAL A 506 -20.80 -9.08 4.06
CA VAL A 506 -20.03 -10.03 3.22
C VAL A 506 -18.55 -9.64 3.16
N VAL A 507 -18.22 -8.35 3.03
CA VAL A 507 -16.82 -7.88 3.06
C VAL A 507 -16.14 -8.25 4.37
N LYS A 508 -16.77 -7.98 5.52
CA LYS A 508 -16.25 -8.35 6.85
C LYS A 508 -16.02 -9.86 6.97
N ARG A 509 -16.98 -10.67 6.53
CA ARG A 509 -16.88 -12.15 6.53
C ARG A 509 -15.78 -12.66 5.60
N TYR A 510 -15.67 -12.10 4.40
CA TYR A 510 -14.63 -12.44 3.43
C TYR A 510 -13.24 -12.15 3.99
N LEU A 511 -13.00 -10.93 4.50
CA LEU A 511 -11.71 -10.57 5.10
C LEU A 511 -11.36 -11.46 6.28
N ALA A 512 -12.34 -11.80 7.14
CA ALA A 512 -12.11 -12.66 8.29
C ALA A 512 -11.47 -14.00 7.91
N CYS A 513 -11.80 -14.57 6.74
CA CYS A 513 -11.17 -15.81 6.25
C CYS A 513 -9.64 -15.71 6.09
N PHE A 514 -9.10 -14.50 5.92
CA PHE A 514 -7.68 -14.25 5.71
C PHE A 514 -6.99 -13.54 6.88
N GLN A 515 -7.73 -13.26 7.96
CA GLN A 515 -7.20 -12.58 9.16
C GLN A 515 -6.72 -13.55 10.24
N GLY A 516 -7.04 -14.84 10.12
CA GLY A 516 -6.53 -15.91 10.98
C GLY A 516 -7.62 -16.77 11.62
N PRO A 517 -7.24 -17.65 12.56
CA PRO A 517 -8.18 -18.45 13.34
C PRO A 517 -8.94 -17.57 14.34
N VAL A 518 -10.15 -18.00 14.68
CA VAL A 518 -10.97 -17.45 15.78
C VAL A 518 -11.30 -18.56 16.76
N ALA A 519 -11.99 -18.24 17.86
CA ALA A 519 -12.54 -19.26 18.74
C ALA A 519 -13.46 -20.22 17.95
N PRO A 520 -13.41 -21.54 18.20
CA PRO A 520 -14.29 -22.50 17.53
C PRO A 520 -15.76 -22.14 17.67
N GLY A 521 -16.48 -22.10 16.54
CA GLY A 521 -17.92 -21.90 16.54
C GLY A 521 -18.68 -23.18 16.90
N GLU A 522 -19.99 -23.05 17.09
CA GLU A 522 -20.88 -24.22 17.18
C GLU A 522 -20.90 -24.96 15.83
N ALA A 523 -20.96 -26.28 15.85
CA ALA A 523 -21.10 -27.11 14.66
C ALA A 523 -22.37 -27.96 14.77
N ASP A 524 -23.03 -28.23 13.64
CA ASP A 524 -24.17 -29.13 13.59
C ASP A 524 -23.81 -30.53 14.10
N ASP A 525 -24.82 -31.31 14.47
CA ASP A 525 -24.63 -32.73 14.78
C ASP A 525 -24.14 -33.50 13.55
N GLN A 526 -22.86 -33.86 13.57
CA GLN A 526 -22.18 -34.54 12.46
C GLN A 526 -22.80 -35.89 12.10
N ARG A 527 -23.59 -36.51 12.99
CA ARG A 527 -24.32 -37.74 12.69
C ARG A 527 -25.34 -37.55 11.57
N ARG A 528 -25.79 -36.31 11.31
CA ARG A 528 -26.66 -35.96 10.17
C ARG A 528 -26.02 -36.31 8.83
N LEU A 529 -24.69 -36.20 8.71
CA LEU A 529 -23.94 -36.52 7.49
C LEU A 529 -24.18 -37.95 6.99
N ARG A 530 -24.47 -38.89 7.91
CA ARG A 530 -24.79 -40.30 7.59
C ARG A 530 -26.05 -40.47 6.75
N HIS A 531 -26.89 -39.44 6.68
CA HIS A 531 -28.21 -39.50 6.04
C HIS A 531 -28.39 -38.50 4.89
N LEU A 532 -27.45 -37.55 4.71
CA LEU A 532 -27.57 -36.52 3.68
C LEU A 532 -27.36 -37.07 2.27
N VAL A 533 -26.49 -38.07 2.11
CA VAL A 533 -26.29 -38.77 0.84
C VAL A 533 -27.19 -40.02 0.80
N PRO A 534 -28.15 -40.11 -0.15
CA PRO A 534 -29.05 -41.25 -0.23
C PRO A 534 -28.32 -42.54 -0.61
N GLU A 535 -28.69 -43.66 0.03
CA GLU A 535 -28.22 -45.00 -0.36
C GLU A 535 -28.63 -45.36 -1.79
N ASN A 536 -29.77 -44.84 -2.26
CA ASN A 536 -30.14 -44.95 -3.66
C ASN A 536 -29.22 -44.07 -4.51
N ARG A 537 -28.24 -44.71 -5.15
CA ARG A 537 -27.16 -44.11 -5.94
C ARG A 537 -27.59 -43.16 -7.08
N VAL A 538 -28.81 -43.27 -7.59
CA VAL A 538 -29.32 -42.35 -8.63
C VAL A 538 -30.11 -41.18 -8.07
N ARG A 539 -30.40 -41.14 -6.77
CA ARG A 539 -31.13 -40.06 -6.13
C ARG A 539 -30.21 -38.88 -5.84
N VAL A 540 -30.59 -37.69 -6.30
CA VAL A 540 -29.90 -36.42 -6.03
C VAL A 540 -30.06 -36.00 -4.55
N TYR A 541 -29.15 -35.18 -4.06
CA TYR A 541 -29.20 -34.51 -2.75
C TYR A 541 -28.60 -33.10 -2.88
N ASP A 542 -28.82 -32.26 -1.86
CA ASP A 542 -28.22 -30.94 -1.78
C ASP A 542 -26.84 -31.01 -1.13
N VAL A 543 -25.79 -30.73 -1.92
CA VAL A 543 -24.41 -30.71 -1.41
C VAL A 543 -24.16 -29.54 -0.45
N ARG A 544 -24.93 -28.43 -0.56
CA ARG A 544 -24.79 -27.28 0.36
C ARG A 544 -25.21 -27.64 1.78
N ALA A 545 -26.15 -28.57 1.95
CA ALA A 545 -26.48 -29.12 3.25
C ALA A 545 -25.29 -29.89 3.87
N VAL A 546 -24.49 -30.60 3.06
CA VAL A 546 -23.26 -31.28 3.52
C VAL A 546 -22.21 -30.25 3.92
N VAL A 547 -21.96 -29.24 3.08
CA VAL A 547 -21.03 -28.14 3.36
C VAL A 547 -21.39 -27.43 4.67
N THR A 548 -22.67 -27.07 4.84
CA THR A 548 -23.18 -26.38 6.03
C THR A 548 -23.05 -27.23 7.29
N THR A 549 -23.36 -28.53 7.19
CA THR A 549 -23.23 -29.45 8.33
C THR A 549 -21.77 -29.62 8.76
N LEU A 550 -20.82 -29.63 7.80
CA LEU A 550 -19.39 -29.78 8.10
C LEU A 550 -18.77 -28.52 8.71
N ALA A 551 -19.20 -27.34 8.25
CA ALA A 551 -18.66 -26.06 8.69
C ALA A 551 -19.16 -25.68 10.10
N ASP A 552 -18.47 -24.74 10.73
CA ASP A 552 -18.99 -24.06 11.91
C ASP A 552 -20.19 -23.18 11.48
N ALA A 553 -21.22 -23.12 12.32
CA ALA A 553 -22.50 -22.48 12.02
C ALA A 553 -22.33 -21.00 11.62
N GLY A 554 -23.02 -20.61 10.54
CA GLY A 554 -22.98 -19.23 10.01
C GLY A 554 -21.70 -18.83 9.27
N THR A 555 -20.70 -19.72 9.16
CA THR A 555 -19.40 -19.36 8.58
C THR A 555 -19.31 -19.57 7.07
N VAL A 556 -20.22 -20.34 6.47
CA VAL A 556 -20.20 -20.62 5.02
C VAL A 556 -20.49 -19.36 4.21
N LEU A 557 -19.54 -18.97 3.37
CA LEU A 557 -19.65 -17.94 2.35
C LEU A 557 -19.44 -18.60 0.99
N GLU A 558 -20.54 -18.94 0.31
CA GLU A 558 -20.49 -19.46 -1.07
C GLU A 558 -20.09 -18.34 -2.02
N LEU A 559 -19.12 -18.64 -2.90
CA LEU A 559 -18.64 -17.74 -3.93
C LEU A 559 -19.11 -18.20 -5.30
N ARG A 560 -19.52 -17.23 -6.12
CA ARG A 560 -19.85 -17.39 -7.55
C ARG A 560 -20.97 -18.41 -7.79
N GLY A 561 -21.96 -18.49 -6.87
CA GLY A 561 -23.08 -19.43 -6.91
C GLY A 561 -23.97 -19.34 -8.17
N GLY A 562 -23.94 -18.21 -8.87
CA GLY A 562 -24.67 -17.97 -10.13
C GLY A 562 -24.02 -18.56 -11.38
N TYR A 563 -22.78 -19.01 -11.30
CA TYR A 563 -21.99 -19.51 -12.43
C TYR A 563 -21.34 -20.86 -12.09
N GLY A 564 -21.16 -21.70 -13.12
CA GLY A 564 -20.57 -23.04 -12.96
C GLY A 564 -21.30 -23.88 -11.92
N HIS A 565 -22.63 -23.98 -12.02
CA HIS A 565 -23.51 -24.57 -10.99
C HIS A 565 -23.13 -26.00 -10.56
N GLY A 566 -22.50 -26.79 -11.45
CA GLY A 566 -21.97 -28.12 -11.12
C GLY A 566 -20.82 -28.12 -10.12
N MET A 567 -20.28 -26.94 -9.80
CA MET A 567 -19.15 -26.76 -8.90
C MET A 567 -19.48 -25.72 -7.82
N VAL A 568 -19.56 -26.16 -6.57
CA VAL A 568 -19.72 -25.30 -5.41
C VAL A 568 -18.34 -24.92 -4.88
N THR A 569 -18.13 -23.63 -4.66
CA THR A 569 -16.91 -23.06 -4.06
C THR A 569 -17.31 -22.20 -2.88
N ALA A 570 -16.77 -22.46 -1.70
CA ALA A 570 -17.13 -21.70 -0.50
C ALA A 570 -15.92 -21.50 0.41
N LEU A 571 -15.86 -20.33 1.05
CA LEU A 571 -15.00 -20.11 2.21
C LEU A 571 -15.80 -20.43 3.47
N ALA A 572 -15.18 -21.09 4.44
CA ALA A 572 -15.85 -21.45 5.69
C ALA A 572 -14.84 -21.54 6.84
N ARG A 573 -15.32 -21.93 8.03
CA ARG A 573 -14.45 -22.35 9.13
C ARG A 573 -14.80 -23.75 9.62
N VAL A 574 -13.79 -24.45 10.11
CA VAL A 574 -13.94 -25.69 10.88
C VAL A 574 -13.09 -25.54 12.13
N GLU A 575 -13.72 -25.63 13.30
CA GLU A 575 -13.07 -25.41 14.60
C GLU A 575 -12.39 -24.03 14.69
N GLY A 576 -13.06 -23.00 14.16
CA GLY A 576 -12.60 -21.62 14.17
C GLY A 576 -11.50 -21.31 13.14
N ARG A 577 -11.00 -22.32 12.40
CA ARG A 577 -9.91 -22.16 11.44
C ARG A 577 -10.46 -22.04 10.01
N PRO A 578 -9.97 -21.09 9.19
CA PRO A 578 -10.48 -20.86 7.85
C PRO A 578 -10.11 -22.00 6.89
N VAL A 579 -11.03 -22.35 6.00
CA VAL A 579 -10.88 -23.44 5.02
C VAL A 579 -11.59 -23.09 3.72
N GLY A 580 -10.99 -23.47 2.58
CA GLY A 580 -11.67 -23.46 1.29
C GLY A 580 -12.39 -24.79 1.07
N ILE A 581 -13.63 -24.76 0.60
CA ILE A 581 -14.43 -25.95 0.30
C ILE A 581 -14.79 -25.95 -1.17
N LEU A 582 -14.47 -27.05 -1.85
CA LEU A 582 -14.82 -27.32 -3.24
C LEU A 582 -15.71 -28.56 -3.30
N ALA A 583 -16.83 -28.51 -4.02
CA ALA A 583 -17.74 -29.65 -4.09
C ALA A 583 -18.44 -29.79 -5.44
N ASN A 584 -18.69 -31.02 -5.87
CA ASN A 584 -19.56 -31.26 -7.03
C ASN A 584 -21.03 -31.13 -6.62
N ASP A 585 -21.85 -30.48 -7.44
CA ASP A 585 -23.30 -30.45 -7.26
C ASP A 585 -23.97 -31.54 -8.11
N PRO A 586 -24.43 -32.66 -7.52
CA PRO A 586 -25.04 -33.75 -8.27
C PRO A 586 -26.38 -33.37 -8.91
N ALA A 587 -26.99 -32.23 -8.54
CA ALA A 587 -28.21 -31.73 -9.19
C ALA A 587 -27.94 -31.14 -10.58
N HIS A 588 -26.71 -30.74 -10.88
CA HIS A 588 -26.30 -30.23 -12.18
C HIS A 588 -25.52 -31.29 -12.95
N LEU A 589 -26.07 -31.74 -14.09
CA LEU A 589 -25.43 -32.72 -14.97
C LEU A 589 -24.96 -34.00 -14.23
N GLY A 590 -25.63 -34.37 -13.13
CA GLY A 590 -25.27 -35.50 -12.29
C GLY A 590 -23.93 -35.37 -11.55
N GLY A 591 -23.37 -34.17 -11.44
CA GLY A 591 -22.08 -33.85 -10.83
C GLY A 591 -20.90 -33.80 -11.81
N ALA A 592 -21.17 -33.85 -13.12
CA ALA A 592 -20.14 -33.80 -14.15
C ALA A 592 -19.43 -32.42 -14.16
N ILE A 593 -18.14 -32.43 -14.49
CA ILE A 593 -17.32 -31.20 -14.56
C ILE A 593 -17.35 -30.68 -15.99
N ASP A 594 -18.13 -29.62 -16.23
CA ASP A 594 -18.17 -28.87 -17.49
C ASP A 594 -17.12 -27.74 -17.50
N ALA A 595 -16.98 -27.05 -18.65
CA ALA A 595 -16.00 -25.97 -18.78
C ALA A 595 -16.19 -24.84 -17.75
N PRO A 596 -17.43 -24.33 -17.51
CA PRO A 596 -17.66 -23.34 -16.46
C PRO A 596 -17.32 -23.82 -15.05
N GLY A 597 -17.68 -25.06 -14.70
CA GLY A 597 -17.35 -25.66 -13.42
C GLY A 597 -15.85 -25.84 -13.21
N ALA A 598 -15.11 -26.19 -14.27
CA ALA A 598 -13.66 -26.34 -14.23
C ALA A 598 -12.95 -24.99 -14.03
N ASP A 599 -13.35 -23.94 -14.74
CA ASP A 599 -12.78 -22.58 -14.57
C ASP A 599 -13.03 -22.06 -13.15
N LYS A 600 -14.27 -22.18 -12.67
CA LYS A 600 -14.66 -21.76 -11.32
C LYS A 600 -13.83 -22.47 -10.24
N ALA A 601 -13.69 -23.79 -10.33
CA ALA A 601 -12.86 -24.56 -9.42
C ALA A 601 -11.38 -24.16 -9.51
N ALA A 602 -10.83 -24.03 -10.72
CA ALA A 602 -9.43 -23.69 -10.93
C ALA A 602 -9.09 -22.34 -10.29
N ARG A 603 -9.88 -21.29 -10.56
CA ARG A 603 -9.71 -19.95 -9.96
C ARG A 603 -9.80 -20.00 -8.43
N PHE A 604 -10.79 -20.70 -7.89
CA PHE A 604 -10.96 -20.82 -6.44
C PHE A 604 -9.78 -21.51 -5.75
N LEU A 605 -9.19 -22.54 -6.39
CA LEU A 605 -7.96 -23.16 -5.90
C LEU A 605 -6.78 -22.19 -5.91
N GLN A 606 -6.67 -21.32 -6.92
CA GLN A 606 -5.64 -20.28 -6.94
C GLN A 606 -5.81 -19.27 -5.80
N LEU A 607 -7.05 -18.87 -5.52
CA LEU A 607 -7.38 -17.96 -4.41
C LEU A 607 -6.97 -18.56 -3.07
N CYS A 608 -7.36 -19.82 -2.82
CA CYS A 608 -7.01 -20.52 -1.59
C CYS A 608 -5.49 -20.66 -1.46
N ASP A 609 -4.81 -21.03 -2.54
CA ASP A 609 -3.36 -21.17 -2.54
C ASP A 609 -2.64 -19.85 -2.31
N ALA A 610 -3.06 -18.75 -2.95
CA ALA A 610 -2.45 -17.43 -2.75
C ALA A 610 -2.50 -17.02 -1.27
N PHE A 611 -3.63 -17.24 -0.60
CA PHE A 611 -3.87 -16.75 0.76
C PHE A 611 -3.84 -17.85 1.83
N ALA A 612 -3.07 -18.91 1.59
CA ALA A 612 -2.69 -19.91 2.60
C ALA A 612 -3.86 -20.71 3.20
N LEU A 613 -4.94 -20.89 2.45
CA LEU A 613 -6.11 -21.64 2.90
C LEU A 613 -6.01 -23.12 2.48
N PRO A 614 -6.00 -24.07 3.43
CA PRO A 614 -6.20 -25.48 3.13
C PRO A 614 -7.53 -25.72 2.42
N VAL A 615 -7.56 -26.71 1.52
CA VAL A 615 -8.75 -26.99 0.69
C VAL A 615 -9.33 -28.37 0.98
N VAL A 616 -10.60 -28.41 1.36
CA VAL A 616 -11.38 -29.65 1.48
C VAL A 616 -12.20 -29.83 0.21
N VAL A 617 -12.11 -31.02 -0.37
CA VAL A 617 -12.91 -31.38 -1.54
C VAL A 617 -13.94 -32.42 -1.22
N LEU A 618 -15.20 -32.15 -1.58
CA LEU A 618 -16.32 -33.07 -1.51
C LEU A 618 -16.62 -33.60 -2.91
N CYS A 619 -16.10 -34.78 -3.22
CA CYS A 619 -16.15 -35.37 -4.56
C CYS A 619 -17.41 -36.23 -4.73
N ASP A 620 -18.25 -35.89 -5.72
CA ASP A 620 -19.37 -36.70 -6.20
C ASP A 620 -19.56 -36.46 -7.71
N THR A 621 -18.60 -36.96 -8.50
CA THR A 621 -18.54 -36.71 -9.94
C THR A 621 -18.52 -37.99 -10.78
N PRO A 622 -19.31 -38.05 -11.88
CA PRO A 622 -19.19 -39.06 -12.91
C PRO A 622 -18.00 -38.84 -13.85
N GLY A 623 -17.25 -37.73 -13.69
CA GLY A 623 -16.10 -37.38 -14.51
C GLY A 623 -16.23 -36.01 -15.18
N ILE A 624 -15.32 -35.73 -16.11
CA ILE A 624 -15.40 -34.55 -16.98
C ILE A 624 -16.57 -34.74 -17.94
N MET A 625 -17.31 -33.66 -18.24
CA MET A 625 -18.38 -33.68 -19.21
C MET A 625 -17.85 -34.06 -20.59
N VAL A 626 -18.58 -34.92 -21.31
CA VAL A 626 -18.19 -35.43 -22.64
C VAL A 626 -19.31 -35.20 -23.64
N GLY A 627 -18.93 -35.11 -24.92
CA GLY A 627 -19.86 -35.00 -26.03
C GLY A 627 -19.46 -33.87 -26.99
N PRO A 628 -19.88 -33.92 -28.27
CA PRO A 628 -19.49 -32.92 -29.26
C PRO A 628 -19.79 -31.48 -28.83
N GLU A 629 -20.90 -31.25 -28.11
CA GLU A 629 -21.30 -29.96 -27.58
C GLU A 629 -20.30 -29.45 -26.53
N ALA A 630 -19.92 -30.29 -25.55
CA ALA A 630 -18.94 -29.93 -24.53
C ALA A 630 -17.57 -29.62 -25.16
N GLU A 631 -17.17 -30.34 -26.21
CA GLU A 631 -15.90 -30.07 -26.88
C GLU A 631 -15.89 -28.75 -27.67
N ARG A 632 -17.05 -28.26 -28.14
CA ARG A 632 -17.14 -26.92 -28.75
C ARG A 632 -16.89 -25.80 -27.75
N GLU A 633 -17.10 -26.05 -26.46
CA GLU A 633 -16.78 -25.14 -25.36
C GLU A 633 -15.31 -25.25 -24.89
N ALA A 634 -14.46 -25.96 -25.65
CA ALA A 634 -13.06 -26.19 -25.31
C ALA A 634 -12.84 -26.91 -23.97
N THR A 635 -13.77 -27.81 -23.59
CA THR A 635 -13.75 -28.55 -22.31
C THR A 635 -12.39 -29.18 -21.99
N VAL A 636 -11.67 -29.74 -22.97
CA VAL A 636 -10.31 -30.26 -22.77
C VAL A 636 -9.37 -29.23 -22.11
N ARG A 637 -9.38 -27.97 -22.56
CA ARG A 637 -8.50 -26.92 -22.00
C ARG A 637 -8.98 -26.46 -20.63
N HIS A 638 -10.28 -26.25 -20.47
CA HIS A 638 -10.86 -25.81 -19.19
C HIS A 638 -10.68 -26.86 -18.09
N ALA A 639 -11.01 -28.13 -18.36
CA ALA A 639 -10.77 -29.23 -17.42
C ALA A 639 -9.27 -29.44 -17.11
N SER A 640 -8.38 -29.21 -18.08
CA SER A 640 -6.92 -29.29 -17.86
C SER A 640 -6.42 -28.25 -16.85
N ARG A 641 -7.10 -27.10 -16.68
CA ARG A 641 -6.74 -26.11 -15.66
C ARG A 641 -6.72 -26.72 -14.26
N LEU A 642 -7.63 -27.63 -13.93
CA LEU A 642 -7.67 -28.30 -12.62
C LEU A 642 -6.43 -29.15 -12.35
N PHE A 643 -5.92 -29.86 -13.36
CA PHE A 643 -4.69 -30.63 -13.23
C PHE A 643 -3.48 -29.72 -13.07
N VAL A 644 -3.36 -28.67 -13.89
CA VAL A 644 -2.23 -27.75 -13.84
C VAL A 644 -2.22 -26.97 -12.53
N VAL A 645 -3.36 -26.43 -12.10
CA VAL A 645 -3.47 -25.71 -10.83
C VAL A 645 -3.27 -26.65 -9.64
N GLY A 646 -3.95 -27.80 -9.64
CA GLY A 646 -3.87 -28.79 -8.56
C GLY A 646 -2.46 -29.30 -8.31
N ALA A 647 -1.72 -29.61 -9.37
CA ALA A 647 -0.32 -30.09 -9.27
C ALA A 647 0.67 -29.02 -8.76
N ASN A 648 0.28 -27.74 -8.74
CA ASN A 648 1.13 -26.62 -8.34
C ASN A 648 0.60 -25.89 -7.08
N LEU A 649 -0.26 -26.53 -6.29
CA LEU A 649 -0.69 -25.98 -4.99
C LEU A 649 0.43 -26.10 -3.95
N SER A 650 0.60 -25.04 -3.16
CA SER A 650 1.48 -25.00 -1.97
C SER A 650 0.72 -25.25 -0.66
N VAL A 651 -0.61 -25.13 -0.70
CA VAL A 651 -1.50 -25.43 0.43
C VAL A 651 -1.94 -26.89 0.40
N PRO A 652 -2.16 -27.53 1.56
CA PRO A 652 -2.63 -28.90 1.59
C PRO A 652 -4.09 -29.00 1.13
N MET A 653 -4.38 -30.07 0.40
CA MET A 653 -5.72 -30.40 -0.08
C MET A 653 -6.12 -31.79 0.46
N GLY A 654 -7.36 -31.97 0.87
CA GLY A 654 -7.89 -33.26 1.35
C GLY A 654 -9.21 -33.58 0.66
N THR A 655 -9.33 -34.78 0.10
CA THR A 655 -10.52 -35.18 -0.66
C THR A 655 -11.36 -36.19 0.11
N VAL A 656 -12.66 -35.92 0.19
CA VAL A 656 -13.70 -36.79 0.75
C VAL A 656 -14.65 -37.16 -0.38
N VAL A 657 -14.63 -38.42 -0.79
CA VAL A 657 -15.54 -38.91 -1.83
C VAL A 657 -16.88 -39.24 -1.18
N LEU A 658 -17.90 -38.44 -1.48
CA LEU A 658 -19.25 -38.57 -0.92
C LEU A 658 -19.97 -39.77 -1.54
N ARG A 659 -19.84 -39.93 -2.86
CA ARG A 659 -20.46 -41.03 -3.60
C ARG A 659 -19.67 -41.35 -4.88
N LYS A 660 -19.79 -40.59 -5.96
CA LYS A 660 -19.16 -40.94 -7.24
C LYS A 660 -17.72 -40.43 -7.34
N GLY A 661 -16.80 -41.33 -7.67
CA GLY A 661 -15.39 -41.01 -7.97
C GLY A 661 -14.94 -41.65 -9.28
N TYR A 662 -15.40 -41.11 -10.41
CA TYR A 662 -15.11 -41.69 -11.73
C TYR A 662 -14.12 -40.90 -12.59
N GLY A 663 -13.20 -41.63 -13.21
CA GLY A 663 -12.32 -41.18 -14.28
C GLY A 663 -11.46 -39.97 -13.96
N LEU A 664 -11.05 -39.27 -15.02
CA LEU A 664 -10.18 -38.09 -14.94
C LEU A 664 -10.82 -36.94 -14.15
N GLY A 665 -12.15 -36.83 -14.10
CA GLY A 665 -12.81 -35.78 -13.32
C GLY A 665 -12.59 -35.98 -11.82
N ALA A 666 -12.72 -37.20 -11.31
CA ALA A 666 -12.42 -37.49 -9.91
C ALA A 666 -10.94 -37.27 -9.57
N GLN A 667 -10.03 -37.61 -10.50
CA GLN A 667 -8.61 -37.31 -10.34
C GLN A 667 -8.35 -35.79 -10.31
N ALA A 668 -8.97 -35.02 -11.19
CA ALA A 668 -8.89 -33.55 -11.20
C ALA A 668 -9.37 -32.94 -9.87
N MET A 669 -10.48 -33.45 -9.31
CA MET A 669 -10.98 -33.05 -7.98
C MET A 669 -10.02 -33.38 -6.84
N ALA A 670 -9.04 -34.27 -7.06
CA ALA A 670 -8.06 -34.69 -6.07
C ALA A 670 -6.64 -34.20 -6.44
N ALA A 671 -6.51 -32.96 -6.90
CA ALA A 671 -5.23 -32.36 -7.30
C ALA A 671 -4.48 -33.10 -8.42
N GLY A 672 -5.18 -33.89 -9.23
CA GLY A 672 -4.62 -34.70 -10.32
C GLY A 672 -4.54 -36.20 -10.02
N GLY A 673 -4.81 -36.63 -8.79
CA GLY A 673 -4.94 -38.06 -8.46
C GLY A 673 -5.12 -38.33 -6.96
N PHE A 674 -5.72 -39.45 -6.59
CA PHE A 674 -6.07 -39.77 -5.19
C PHE A 674 -4.89 -39.92 -4.22
N LYS A 675 -3.65 -39.89 -4.72
CA LYS A 675 -2.41 -39.90 -3.94
C LYS A 675 -1.57 -38.63 -4.12
N ALA A 676 -2.11 -37.63 -4.81
CA ALA A 676 -1.45 -36.34 -5.06
C ALA A 676 -1.75 -35.30 -3.96
N ASN A 677 -2.71 -35.60 -3.07
CA ASN A 677 -3.19 -34.72 -2.01
C ASN A 677 -2.84 -35.28 -0.62
N ALA A 678 -3.17 -34.57 0.46
CA ALA A 678 -2.81 -34.96 1.83
C ALA A 678 -3.56 -36.22 2.31
N PHE A 679 -4.80 -36.40 1.87
CA PHE A 679 -5.55 -37.65 1.98
C PHE A 679 -6.65 -37.72 0.93
N THR A 680 -7.02 -38.95 0.56
CA THR A 680 -8.28 -39.27 -0.10
C THR A 680 -9.03 -40.34 0.68
N VAL A 681 -10.12 -39.92 1.33
CA VAL A 681 -11.04 -40.80 2.08
C VAL A 681 -12.38 -40.87 1.39
N SER A 682 -13.16 -41.90 1.70
CA SER A 682 -14.48 -42.12 1.12
C SER A 682 -15.53 -42.36 2.19
N TRP A 683 -16.74 -41.88 1.96
CA TRP A 683 -17.92 -42.32 2.70
C TRP A 683 -18.33 -43.74 2.27
N PRO A 684 -19.15 -44.46 3.06
CA PRO A 684 -19.55 -45.84 2.71
C PRO A 684 -20.31 -45.94 1.38
N THR A 685 -20.96 -44.85 0.97
CA THR A 685 -21.67 -44.68 -0.30
C THR A 685 -20.76 -44.54 -1.53
N GLY A 686 -19.43 -44.49 -1.33
CA GLY A 686 -18.46 -44.33 -2.40
C GLY A 686 -18.50 -45.44 -3.47
N GLU A 687 -18.49 -45.02 -4.73
CA GLU A 687 -18.39 -45.87 -5.92
C GLU A 687 -17.39 -45.29 -6.93
N PHE A 688 -16.57 -46.16 -7.51
CA PHE A 688 -15.35 -45.78 -8.24
C PHE A 688 -15.19 -46.56 -9.54
N GLY A 689 -14.44 -45.98 -10.47
CA GLY A 689 -14.04 -46.63 -11.72
C GLY A 689 -13.32 -45.69 -12.67
N GLY A 690 -12.57 -46.23 -13.63
CA GLY A 690 -11.87 -45.42 -14.64
C GLY A 690 -12.80 -44.66 -15.60
N MET A 691 -14.06 -45.10 -15.70
CA MET A 691 -15.16 -44.43 -16.40
C MET A 691 -16.49 -44.89 -15.79
N ASN A 692 -17.61 -44.36 -16.27
CA ASN A 692 -18.92 -44.83 -15.84
C ASN A 692 -19.08 -46.36 -16.07
N LEU A 693 -19.55 -47.09 -15.06
CA LEU A 693 -19.52 -48.55 -15.02
C LEU A 693 -20.40 -49.19 -16.10
N GLU A 694 -21.56 -48.61 -16.41
CA GLU A 694 -22.40 -49.06 -17.53
C GLU A 694 -21.68 -48.97 -18.87
N GLY A 695 -20.89 -47.90 -19.06
CA GLY A 695 -20.07 -47.68 -20.26
C GLY A 695 -18.89 -48.65 -20.32
N ALA A 696 -18.20 -48.85 -19.20
CA ALA A 696 -17.10 -49.80 -19.08
C ALA A 696 -17.54 -51.22 -19.45
N VAL A 697 -18.71 -51.67 -18.97
CA VAL A 697 -19.26 -52.99 -19.30
C VAL A 697 -19.58 -53.11 -20.79
N ARG A 698 -20.28 -52.12 -21.37
CA ARG A 698 -20.62 -52.13 -22.81
C ARG A 698 -19.40 -52.16 -23.72
N LEU A 699 -18.30 -51.52 -23.30
CA LEU A 699 -17.06 -51.50 -24.07
C LEU A 699 -16.25 -52.78 -23.87
N GLY A 700 -16.00 -53.17 -22.62
CA GLY A 700 -15.14 -54.30 -22.27
C GLY A 700 -15.73 -55.66 -22.63
N TYR A 701 -17.06 -55.81 -22.54
CA TYR A 701 -17.77 -57.06 -22.80
C TYR A 701 -18.55 -57.03 -24.12
N ARG A 702 -18.25 -56.10 -25.04
CA ARG A 702 -18.96 -55.96 -26.31
C ARG A 702 -19.09 -57.28 -27.06
N ARG A 703 -17.97 -57.98 -27.26
CA ARG A 703 -17.94 -59.26 -27.99
C ARG A 703 -18.76 -60.35 -27.30
N GLU A 704 -18.72 -60.41 -25.97
CA GLU A 704 -19.50 -61.37 -25.18
C GLU A 704 -21.00 -61.07 -25.30
N LEU A 705 -21.39 -59.81 -25.16
CA LEU A 705 -22.79 -59.40 -25.26
C LEU A 705 -23.34 -59.54 -26.69
N GLU A 706 -22.57 -59.18 -27.72
CA GLU A 706 -22.98 -59.34 -29.12
C GLU A 706 -23.10 -60.81 -29.55
N ALA A 707 -22.36 -61.73 -28.91
CA ALA A 707 -22.48 -63.16 -29.16
C ALA A 707 -23.81 -63.76 -28.62
N ILE A 708 -24.48 -63.07 -27.70
CA ILE A 708 -25.78 -63.49 -27.17
C ILE A 708 -26.89 -63.00 -28.10
N THR A 709 -27.56 -63.97 -28.75
CA THR A 709 -28.60 -63.70 -29.77
C THR A 709 -29.97 -63.40 -29.17
N ASP A 710 -30.30 -64.01 -28.02
CA ASP A 710 -31.51 -63.70 -27.25
C ASP A 710 -31.40 -62.31 -26.57
N PRO A 711 -32.26 -61.33 -26.92
CA PRO A 711 -32.24 -60.02 -26.30
C PRO A 711 -32.43 -60.05 -24.77
N ASP A 712 -33.27 -60.95 -24.24
CA ASP A 712 -33.55 -61.02 -22.81
C ASP A 712 -32.38 -61.63 -22.03
N GLU A 713 -31.73 -62.65 -22.59
CA GLU A 713 -30.50 -63.22 -22.05
C GLU A 713 -29.35 -62.22 -22.07
N ARG A 714 -29.19 -61.47 -23.17
CA ARG A 714 -28.16 -60.43 -23.28
C ARG A 714 -28.35 -59.34 -22.24
N GLU A 715 -29.59 -58.91 -22.03
CA GLU A 715 -29.92 -57.89 -21.05
C GLU A 715 -29.73 -58.40 -19.61
N ARG A 716 -30.09 -59.65 -19.30
CA ARG A 716 -29.75 -60.26 -18.01
C ARG A 716 -28.24 -60.28 -17.78
N ARG A 717 -27.47 -60.75 -18.77
CA ARG A 717 -26.01 -60.81 -18.68
C ARG A 717 -25.37 -59.43 -18.52
N TYR A 718 -25.89 -58.43 -19.25
CA TYR A 718 -25.46 -57.05 -19.10
C TYR A 718 -25.68 -56.54 -17.66
N ARG A 719 -26.86 -56.77 -17.09
CA ARG A 719 -27.16 -56.38 -15.70
C ARG A 719 -26.28 -57.09 -14.68
N GLU A 720 -25.99 -58.37 -14.87
CA GLU A 720 -25.05 -59.13 -14.03
C GLU A 720 -23.65 -58.50 -14.06
N LEU A 721 -23.10 -58.28 -15.26
CA LEU A 721 -21.78 -57.69 -15.42
C LEU A 721 -21.69 -56.27 -14.82
N VAL A 722 -22.76 -55.49 -14.95
CA VAL A 722 -22.88 -54.18 -14.32
C VAL A 722 -22.91 -54.31 -12.78
N ALA A 723 -23.72 -55.22 -12.23
CA ALA A 723 -23.78 -55.47 -10.79
C ALA A 723 -22.42 -55.93 -10.22
N ASP A 724 -21.70 -56.79 -10.94
CA ASP A 724 -20.35 -57.22 -10.58
C ASP A 724 -19.34 -56.07 -10.62
N ALA A 725 -19.40 -55.23 -11.66
CA ALA A 725 -18.58 -54.04 -11.77
C ALA A 725 -18.85 -53.07 -10.61
N TYR A 726 -20.11 -52.91 -10.22
CA TYR A 726 -20.50 -52.16 -9.02
C TYR A 726 -19.92 -52.75 -7.75
N ALA A 727 -20.07 -54.05 -7.52
CA ALA A 727 -19.54 -54.71 -6.33
C ALA A 727 -18.03 -54.49 -6.18
N ARG A 728 -17.28 -54.57 -7.30
CA ARG A 728 -15.84 -54.26 -7.33
C ARG A 728 -15.53 -52.77 -7.15
N GLY A 729 -16.40 -51.89 -7.62
CA GLY A 729 -16.22 -50.43 -7.55
C GLY A 729 -16.61 -49.80 -6.21
N ARG A 730 -17.13 -50.56 -5.23
CA ARG A 730 -17.52 -50.00 -3.92
C ARG A 730 -16.30 -49.54 -3.13
N ALA A 731 -16.49 -48.49 -2.32
CA ALA A 731 -15.46 -47.92 -1.45
C ALA A 731 -14.69 -48.97 -0.64
N LEU A 732 -15.39 -49.93 -0.03
CA LEU A 732 -14.78 -51.00 0.75
C LEU A 732 -13.81 -51.84 -0.09
N ASN A 733 -14.17 -52.19 -1.33
CA ASN A 733 -13.31 -52.99 -2.20
C ASN A 733 -12.09 -52.18 -2.67
N ILE A 734 -12.30 -50.93 -3.09
CA ILE A 734 -11.24 -50.01 -3.52
C ILE A 734 -10.24 -49.73 -2.39
N ALA A 735 -10.71 -49.64 -1.15
CA ALA A 735 -9.81 -49.46 -0.01
C ALA A 735 -8.92 -50.69 0.25
N THR A 736 -9.35 -51.92 -0.12
CA THR A 736 -8.51 -53.12 0.05
C THR A 736 -7.27 -53.11 -0.83
N THR A 737 -7.27 -52.36 -1.94
CA THR A 737 -6.13 -52.18 -2.85
C THR A 737 -5.30 -50.93 -2.52
N PHE A 738 -5.64 -50.22 -1.45
CA PHE A 738 -5.00 -48.96 -1.02
C PHE A 738 -5.11 -47.81 -2.05
N GLU A 739 -6.09 -47.86 -2.96
CA GLU A 739 -6.41 -46.73 -3.83
C GLU A 739 -7.02 -45.55 -3.06
N LEU A 740 -7.64 -45.83 -1.90
CA LEU A 740 -8.10 -44.85 -0.91
C LEU A 740 -7.28 -45.00 0.38
N ASP A 741 -7.18 -43.93 1.16
CA ASP A 741 -6.50 -44.00 2.47
C ASP A 741 -7.39 -44.60 3.55
N ALA A 742 -8.71 -44.33 3.47
CA ALA A 742 -9.70 -44.91 4.37
C ALA A 742 -11.12 -44.84 3.80
N VAL A 743 -11.97 -45.76 4.26
CA VAL A 743 -13.44 -45.60 4.22
C VAL A 743 -13.88 -45.25 5.64
N ILE A 744 -14.55 -44.12 5.80
CA ILE A 744 -14.81 -43.51 7.12
C ILE A 744 -16.31 -43.42 7.42
N ASP A 745 -16.67 -43.32 8.70
CA ASP A 745 -18.00 -42.84 9.06
C ASP A 745 -18.13 -41.37 8.63
N PRO A 746 -19.19 -40.97 7.91
CA PRO A 746 -19.42 -39.57 7.53
C PRO A 746 -19.31 -38.59 8.70
N ALA A 747 -19.69 -39.00 9.92
CA ALA A 747 -19.60 -38.16 11.12
C ALA A 747 -18.14 -37.85 11.55
N GLU A 748 -17.15 -38.62 11.09
CA GLU A 748 -15.73 -38.41 11.39
C GLU A 748 -15.04 -37.45 10.42
N THR A 749 -15.75 -36.94 9.39
CA THR A 749 -15.16 -36.10 8.35
C THR A 749 -14.42 -34.87 8.92
N ARG A 750 -14.98 -34.21 9.95
CA ARG A 750 -14.31 -33.07 10.63
C ARG A 750 -12.96 -33.44 11.25
N THR A 751 -12.78 -34.67 11.73
CA THR A 751 -11.49 -35.14 12.27
C THR A 751 -10.40 -35.15 11.20
N TRP A 752 -10.76 -35.52 9.96
CA TRP A 752 -9.84 -35.49 8.82
C TRP A 752 -9.55 -34.06 8.37
N ILE A 753 -10.57 -33.20 8.34
CA ILE A 753 -10.38 -31.77 8.05
C ILE A 753 -9.45 -31.12 9.08
N ARG A 754 -9.59 -31.43 10.38
CA ARG A 754 -8.69 -30.95 11.42
C ARG A 754 -7.23 -31.32 11.15
N ARG A 755 -6.97 -32.57 10.74
CA ARG A 755 -5.62 -33.01 10.33
C ARG A 755 -5.10 -32.25 9.12
N LEU A 756 -5.96 -31.95 8.14
CA LEU A 756 -5.58 -31.12 6.99
C LEU A 756 -5.15 -29.71 7.44
N LEU A 757 -5.93 -29.12 8.32
CA LEU A 757 -5.66 -27.79 8.86
C LEU A 757 -4.34 -27.78 9.64
N ASP A 758 -4.02 -28.84 10.39
CA ASP A 758 -2.74 -29.00 11.11
C ASP A 758 -1.52 -29.03 10.16
N LEU A 759 -1.71 -29.38 8.88
CA LEU A 759 -0.68 -29.34 7.84
C LEU A 759 -0.59 -27.98 7.12
N GLY A 760 -1.49 -27.04 7.42
CA GLY A 760 -1.58 -25.74 6.74
C GLY A 760 -0.35 -24.86 6.96
N PRO A 761 0.02 -24.00 6.00
CA PRO A 761 1.27 -23.22 6.04
C PRO A 761 1.24 -21.99 6.97
N GLY A 762 0.24 -21.86 7.85
CA GLY A 762 0.08 -20.70 8.73
C GLY A 762 -0.52 -19.49 8.03
N SER A 763 -0.09 -18.28 8.42
CA SER A 763 -0.59 -17.02 7.85
C SER A 763 0.04 -16.72 6.49
N TRP A 764 -0.75 -16.23 5.54
CA TRP A 764 -0.25 -15.75 4.25
C TRP A 764 0.71 -14.54 4.37
N ARG A 765 0.62 -13.79 5.49
CA ARG A 765 1.50 -12.64 5.77
C ARG A 765 2.95 -13.05 6.03
N ASP A 766 3.16 -14.27 6.55
CA ASP A 766 4.47 -14.77 6.99
C ASP A 766 5.26 -15.46 5.88
N ARG A 767 4.71 -15.51 4.67
CA ARG A 767 5.33 -16.18 3.52
C ARG A 767 5.29 -15.31 2.25
N PRO A 768 6.22 -15.52 1.31
CA PRO A 768 6.12 -14.91 -0.01
C PRO A 768 4.88 -15.44 -0.75
N PRO A 769 4.26 -14.64 -1.63
CA PRO A 769 3.20 -15.13 -2.50
C PRO A 769 3.65 -16.36 -3.30
N PRO A 770 2.93 -17.50 -3.24
CA PRO A 770 3.34 -18.72 -3.94
C PRO A 770 3.15 -18.63 -5.46
N ARG A 771 2.40 -17.62 -5.92
CA ARG A 771 2.08 -17.37 -7.32
C ARG A 771 2.06 -15.86 -7.60
N PRO A 772 2.32 -15.43 -8.85
CA PRO A 772 2.44 -14.02 -9.18
C PRO A 772 1.11 -13.25 -9.16
N HIS A 773 -0.02 -13.94 -9.30
CA HIS A 773 -1.37 -13.38 -9.26
C HIS A 773 -2.40 -14.49 -9.01
N VAL A 774 -3.63 -14.10 -8.70
CA VAL A 774 -4.85 -14.91 -8.83
C VAL A 774 -5.50 -14.52 -10.16
N ASP A 775 -5.59 -15.47 -11.09
CA ASP A 775 -6.26 -15.24 -12.39
C ASP A 775 -7.69 -14.74 -12.16
N THR A 776 -8.13 -13.74 -12.94
CA THR A 776 -9.46 -13.18 -12.82
C THR A 776 -10.56 -14.16 -13.26
N TRP A 777 -10.21 -15.25 -13.96
CA TRP A 777 -11.19 -16.23 -14.48
C TRP A 777 -11.08 -17.66 -13.96
#